data_AF-W7SQP0-F1
#
_entry.id   AF-W7SQP0-F1
#
_cell.length_a   1.000
_cell.length_b   1.000
_cell.length_c   1.000
_cell.angle_alpha   90.00
_cell.angle_beta   90.00
_cell.angle_gamma   90.00
#
_symmetry.space_group_name_H-M   'P 1'
#
loop_
_entity.id
_entity.type
_entity.pdbx_description
1 polymer ?
#
loop_
_entity_poly.entity_id
_entity_poly.type
_entity_poly.pdbx_seq_one_letter_code
_entity_poly.pdbx_strand_id
1 'polypeptide(L)'
;MASGGTDNTFSGNPFHSVIFQVGTLNGGVHVSAPAVEPPLEPWARLVDDSKAWRSGQDRTSAVAVASHLAGVCLDLPGDPWLDRGLAERFTKRVSWLTLKLGIEFDAAEATLLTLIPLLHQVLWTRAAAERLDGPPPEFYRDHGRLAARMDGHDEVRWWLFHRWLWLRAEVLKPESIAGLLTGADLPPVLTADRVSGLLQGLRIEPNVLCGKQRLVEMRPQETLFGGTDDEERVRTPLLGLLLAVAYSMAIDITALSDIIVWHTPVDFSHLHETIASASWESRADCPVLSAVCHHASVVEALREHTVRLDALLHAVRQAADTHQVLAPLRSLPERASSDEVRPALGPDRKPVFSGWSRFRMDEQRVQELLMGEQLYRDRSLAIRELYQNALDACRYRRAREEYLRRTTGRSSSWSGQITFSQGISSDGRPYLDCTDNGVGMGLSELTGVFARAGARFADLAEFRDEQVDWSRLDPPIELHPNSRFGIGVLSYFMLADEITITTCRMSRYTGHPGPVYQVTITGPGHLFEIKELPTQGTPGTTIRLHLRSGIEESCVETLGRLLAIAEFDTTAQHGCEHSHWPAGIFFEGGYTREITVTDATGQVVWCESGGGLLVDGLHTGPRHGDTLGAFVNLTGHNAPRLSVDRTTILSDVAPVVHELQRAAIPDLICAGTLLTEEWLSRLGFDNPAVADMIAEQSPGHPIFPADKALVGESWPMPPHRQIDGYPLDHIFLWRLLARNDAVELTGLAAELAEAGPLLAAKPSDVHLLCAGRGYSLRWGSAEQLATPGHIFSIASIAGLSPRSTARRLSDLGIDGMEPDRFPAGRWQSYSTELSLLSRNHDRSEPWRLPGETVWMGQARAAASQEHISIAEATDILSSYGFTVAPGGKAAKKSYASLPELVRASIELEIRPEVLTDDALPEWLPALWESLCADMETPSAPIPPGAMLRMINHLGVPTAQAMERCRAAGLTPPDLPTKTSPEDVQLMSVRLNGSAPWLDVRRPVRLHHLIKAHARLNQSPFWAADRLAELGFTVPSENLPYYPEFRDLTLLRDARHDGGFLDPDKPVPLAHLVSVSRRLGQHITQVVDRLRELGMIVPDLATTIREALAKVPLQR
;
A
#
# COMPACT_ATOMS: atom_id res chain seq x y z
N MET A 1 -42.26 95.77 44.95
CA MET A 1 -43.30 94.72 44.88
C MET A 1 -42.98 93.82 43.68
N ALA A 2 -43.32 92.53 43.79
CA ALA A 2 -43.17 91.43 42.82
C ALA A 2 -41.71 90.96 42.62
N SER A 3 -41.28 89.73 42.97
CA SER A 3 -41.75 88.35 42.70
C SER A 3 -41.43 87.84 41.28
N GLY A 4 -40.56 86.82 41.23
CA GLY A 4 -40.22 85.95 40.10
C GLY A 4 -38.84 85.36 40.38
N GLY A 5 -38.60 84.07 40.62
CA GLY A 5 -39.33 82.86 40.27
C GLY A 5 -38.40 82.02 39.38
N THR A 6 -37.72 81.03 39.97
CA THR A 6 -37.15 79.87 39.24
C THR A 6 -37.12 78.69 40.21
N ASP A 7 -38.11 77.81 40.07
CA ASP A 7 -38.18 76.50 40.71
C ASP A 7 -37.15 75.55 40.11
N ASN A 8 -36.51 74.73 40.95
CA ASN A 8 -35.85 73.50 40.54
C ASN A 8 -36.64 72.31 41.11
N THR A 9 -37.28 71.55 40.23
CA THR A 9 -37.87 70.23 40.53
C THR A 9 -36.79 69.15 40.49
N PHE A 10 -36.68 68.34 41.54
CA PHE A 10 -35.86 67.13 41.57
C PHE A 10 -36.77 65.90 41.65
N SER A 11 -36.73 65.04 40.62
CA SER A 11 -37.52 63.81 40.57
C SER A 11 -36.78 62.65 41.24
N GLY A 12 -37.18 62.32 42.47
CA GLY A 12 -37.27 60.96 43.01
C GLY A 12 -36.04 60.04 42.99
N ASN A 13 -35.04 60.31 43.85
CA ASN A 13 -34.41 59.32 44.77
C ASN A 13 -33.36 60.01 45.68
N PRO A 14 -33.08 59.49 46.90
CA PRO A 14 -32.41 60.24 47.95
C PRO A 14 -30.89 60.39 47.74
N PHE A 15 -30.41 61.63 47.72
CA PHE A 15 -28.98 61.95 47.73
C PHE A 15 -28.47 61.93 49.19
N HIS A 16 -27.58 60.99 49.51
CA HIS A 16 -26.92 60.94 50.83
C HIS A 16 -25.56 61.66 50.78
N SER A 17 -25.58 62.99 50.77
CA SER A 17 -24.43 63.82 51.14
C SER A 17 -24.87 65.24 51.50
N VAL A 18 -24.01 65.96 52.24
CA VAL A 18 -24.29 67.27 52.85
C VAL A 18 -24.59 68.32 51.76
N ILE A 19 -25.78 68.92 51.80
CA ILE A 19 -26.17 70.04 50.94
C ILE A 19 -25.68 71.33 51.60
N PHE A 20 -24.70 72.01 50.98
CA PHE A 20 -24.34 73.38 51.36
C PHE A 20 -25.17 74.37 50.55
N GLN A 21 -26.12 75.04 51.21
CA GLN A 21 -26.85 76.15 50.62
C GLN A 21 -26.05 77.45 50.81
N VAL A 22 -25.27 77.82 49.79
CA VAL A 22 -24.49 79.07 49.80
C VAL A 22 -25.40 80.22 49.35
N GLY A 23 -25.74 81.12 50.28
CA GLY A 23 -26.67 82.24 50.05
C GLY A 23 -26.15 83.36 49.14
N THR A 24 -24.83 83.45 48.92
CA THR A 24 -24.21 84.38 47.95
C THR A 24 -22.73 84.05 47.77
N LEU A 25 -22.28 83.89 46.52
CA LEU A 25 -20.87 83.76 46.12
C LEU A 25 -20.55 84.93 45.18
N ASN A 26 -19.82 85.94 45.67
CA ASN A 26 -19.25 87.01 44.85
C ASN A 26 -17.80 86.66 44.52
N GLY A 27 -17.60 85.94 43.43
CA GLY A 27 -16.29 85.55 42.89
C GLY A 27 -16.45 84.42 41.89
N GLY A 28 -15.92 84.59 40.67
CA GLY A 28 -16.05 83.60 39.61
C GLY A 28 -15.44 82.26 40.00
N VAL A 29 -16.26 81.22 40.09
CA VAL A 29 -15.82 79.83 40.25
C VAL A 29 -15.64 79.24 38.85
N HIS A 30 -14.39 79.04 38.43
CA HIS A 30 -14.08 78.14 37.31
C HIS A 30 -14.16 76.70 37.83
N VAL A 31 -15.28 76.04 37.59
CA VAL A 31 -15.37 74.58 37.66
C VAL A 31 -14.93 74.06 36.28
N SER A 32 -13.67 73.66 36.14
CA SER A 32 -13.32 72.74 35.05
C SER A 32 -14.01 71.40 35.36
N ALA A 33 -14.93 71.00 34.48
CA ALA A 33 -15.41 69.62 34.49
C ALA A 33 -14.19 68.69 34.34
N PRO A 34 -14.05 67.62 35.15
CA PRO A 34 -13.01 66.63 34.89
C PRO A 34 -13.22 66.10 33.47
N ALA A 35 -12.13 66.00 32.70
CA ALA A 35 -12.16 65.38 31.39
C ALA A 35 -12.76 63.99 31.55
N VAL A 36 -13.89 63.72 30.89
CA VAL A 36 -14.44 62.37 30.81
C VAL A 36 -13.47 61.61 29.91
N GLU A 37 -12.64 60.77 30.50
CA GLU A 37 -11.77 59.85 29.75
C GLU A 37 -12.66 59.01 28.82
N PRO A 38 -12.23 58.80 27.56
CA PRO A 38 -12.98 58.00 26.62
C PRO A 38 -13.22 56.60 27.20
N PRO A 39 -14.40 56.00 26.99
CA PRO A 39 -14.70 54.68 27.53
C PRO A 39 -13.68 53.67 27.00
N LEU A 40 -13.03 52.94 27.92
CA LEU A 40 -12.12 51.85 27.59
C LEU A 40 -12.80 50.84 26.67
N GLU A 41 -12.06 50.36 25.68
CA GLU A 41 -12.42 49.26 24.79
C GLU A 41 -12.68 47.98 25.63
N PRO A 42 -13.58 47.07 25.21
CA PRO A 42 -13.93 45.86 25.95
C PRO A 42 -12.76 45.05 26.53
N TRP A 43 -11.71 44.74 25.77
CA TRP A 43 -10.57 43.97 26.27
C TRP A 43 -9.71 44.78 27.22
N ALA A 44 -9.52 46.08 26.95
CA ALA A 44 -8.89 47.01 27.88
C ALA A 44 -9.60 47.04 29.23
N ARG A 45 -10.94 47.04 29.23
CA ARG A 45 -11.76 46.97 30.45
C ARG A 45 -11.63 45.62 31.17
N LEU A 46 -11.54 44.51 30.45
CA LEU A 46 -11.33 43.18 31.07
C LEU A 46 -10.01 43.11 31.86
N VAL A 47 -8.96 43.75 31.35
CA VAL A 47 -7.68 43.86 32.06
C VAL A 47 -7.80 44.82 33.23
N ASP A 48 -8.39 45.99 33.05
CA ASP A 48 -8.54 47.01 34.10
C ASP A 48 -9.39 46.50 35.29
N ASP A 49 -10.49 45.80 35.03
CA ASP A 49 -11.42 45.32 36.07
C ASP A 49 -10.99 44.01 36.75
N SER A 50 -9.90 43.39 36.28
CA SER A 50 -9.43 42.09 36.74
C SER A 50 -9.14 42.07 38.24
N LYS A 51 -9.49 40.96 38.88
CA LYS A 51 -9.25 40.71 40.31
C LYS A 51 -7.84 40.16 40.60
N ALA A 52 -6.99 40.04 39.59
CA ALA A 52 -5.58 39.72 39.79
C ALA A 52 -4.77 40.92 40.32
N TRP A 53 -5.22 42.15 40.06
CA TRP A 53 -4.56 43.38 40.50
C TRP A 53 -4.80 43.66 41.98
N ARG A 54 -3.77 44.16 42.67
CA ARG A 54 -3.89 44.79 43.99
C ARG A 54 -4.28 46.25 43.85
N SER A 55 -4.87 46.80 44.89
CA SER A 55 -5.20 48.23 44.97
C SER A 55 -3.92 49.07 44.86
N GLY A 56 -3.88 50.01 43.92
CA GLY A 56 -2.76 50.94 43.72
C GLY A 56 -1.63 50.45 42.81
N GLN A 57 -1.72 49.25 42.24
CA GLN A 57 -0.79 48.82 41.19
C GLN A 57 -1.01 49.59 39.88
N ASP A 58 0.08 49.96 39.21
CA ASP A 58 0.01 50.50 37.86
C ASP A 58 -0.30 49.38 36.86
N ARG A 59 -1.34 49.61 36.06
CA ARG A 59 -1.82 48.69 35.02
C ARG A 59 -1.90 49.36 33.65
N THR A 60 -1.39 50.58 33.51
CA THR A 60 -1.55 51.43 32.32
C THR A 60 -0.96 50.74 31.08
N SER A 61 0.27 50.24 31.16
CA SER A 61 0.89 49.51 30.04
C SER A 61 0.17 48.22 29.69
N ALA A 62 -0.36 47.48 30.68
CA ALA A 62 -1.14 46.27 30.42
C ALA A 62 -2.47 46.58 29.69
N VAL A 63 -3.18 47.63 30.11
CA VAL A 63 -4.41 48.11 29.46
C VAL A 63 -4.13 48.61 28.02
N ALA A 64 -2.99 49.26 27.79
CA ALA A 64 -2.54 49.66 26.47
C ALA A 64 -2.26 48.45 25.56
N VAL A 65 -1.56 47.43 26.07
CA VAL A 65 -1.34 46.18 25.32
C VAL A 65 -2.66 45.47 24.99
N ALA A 66 -3.61 45.43 25.93
CA ALA A 66 -4.93 44.84 25.68
C ALA A 66 -5.69 45.56 24.54
N SER A 67 -5.62 46.89 24.52
CA SER A 67 -6.20 47.72 23.45
C SER A 67 -5.52 47.44 22.10
N HIS A 68 -4.19 47.32 22.08
CA HIS A 68 -3.44 46.93 20.88
C HIS A 68 -3.85 45.56 20.38
N LEU A 69 -3.94 44.56 21.26
CA LEU A 69 -4.36 43.20 20.93
C LEU A 69 -5.77 43.14 20.36
N ALA A 70 -6.71 43.93 20.89
CA ALA A 70 -8.05 44.04 20.33
C ALA A 70 -8.02 44.61 18.90
N GLY A 71 -7.14 45.58 18.63
CA GLY A 71 -6.98 46.18 17.30
C GLY A 71 -6.32 45.26 16.26
N VAL A 72 -5.47 44.32 16.68
CA VAL A 72 -4.82 43.34 15.79
C VAL A 72 -5.51 41.98 15.75
N CYS A 73 -6.59 41.79 16.52
CA CYS A 73 -7.40 40.57 16.47
C CYS A 73 -8.14 40.49 15.13
N LEU A 74 -7.90 39.43 14.37
CA LEU A 74 -8.54 39.24 13.08
C LEU A 74 -9.90 38.54 13.23
N ASP A 75 -10.82 38.85 12.31
CA ASP A 75 -12.03 38.06 12.09
C ASP A 75 -11.79 37.06 10.96
N LEU A 76 -12.35 35.86 11.06
CA LEU A 76 -12.24 34.80 10.06
C LEU A 76 -13.62 34.47 9.50
N PRO A 77 -14.13 35.28 8.54
CA PRO A 77 -15.45 35.04 7.97
C PRO A 77 -15.48 33.70 7.25
N GLY A 78 -16.41 32.83 7.65
CA GLY A 78 -16.58 31.48 7.08
C GLY A 78 -16.10 30.34 7.97
N ASP A 79 -15.43 30.63 9.09
CA ASP A 79 -15.08 29.64 10.11
C ASP A 79 -16.21 29.49 11.16
N PRO A 80 -16.99 28.39 11.14
CA PRO A 80 -18.08 28.19 12.10
C PRO A 80 -17.57 27.86 13.51
N TRP A 81 -16.29 27.51 13.68
CA TRP A 81 -15.69 27.15 14.97
C TRP A 81 -15.10 28.33 15.72
N LEU A 82 -14.95 29.49 15.08
CA LEU A 82 -14.37 30.68 15.69
C LEU A 82 -15.22 31.15 16.89
N ASP A 83 -14.69 30.94 18.09
CA ASP A 83 -15.30 31.42 19.33
C ASP A 83 -14.78 32.81 19.70
N ARG A 84 -15.59 33.83 19.42
CA ARG A 84 -15.27 35.23 19.73
C ARG A 84 -15.32 35.56 21.23
N GLY A 85 -16.00 34.72 22.02
CA GLY A 85 -16.18 34.93 23.47
C GLY A 85 -15.14 34.26 24.35
N LEU A 86 -14.26 33.42 23.78
CA LEU A 86 -13.30 32.62 24.55
C LEU A 86 -12.38 33.48 25.43
N ALA A 87 -11.81 34.56 24.89
CA ALA A 87 -10.93 35.47 25.64
C ALA A 87 -11.62 36.05 26.88
N GLU A 88 -12.86 36.51 26.73
CA GLU A 88 -13.66 37.05 27.83
C GLU A 88 -13.98 35.98 28.89
N ARG A 89 -14.42 34.79 28.46
CA ARG A 89 -14.70 33.69 29.39
C ARG A 89 -13.44 33.26 30.12
N PHE A 90 -12.31 33.16 29.43
CA PHE A 90 -11.02 32.79 30.02
C PHE A 90 -10.58 33.83 31.06
N THR A 91 -10.62 35.12 30.76
CA THR A 91 -10.30 36.19 31.74
C THR A 91 -11.23 36.15 32.95
N LYS A 92 -12.53 35.88 32.77
CA LYS A 92 -13.48 35.69 33.89
C LYS A 92 -13.10 34.49 34.77
N ARG A 93 -12.64 33.37 34.18
CA ARG A 93 -12.17 32.20 34.95
C ARG A 93 -10.88 32.49 35.70
N VAL A 94 -9.94 33.22 35.10
CA VAL A 94 -8.73 33.68 35.80
C VAL A 94 -9.12 34.51 37.02
N SER A 95 -10.00 35.50 36.85
CA SER A 95 -10.47 36.36 37.95
C SER A 95 -11.20 35.57 39.05
N TRP A 96 -11.98 34.55 38.69
CA TRP A 96 -12.64 33.68 39.66
C TRP A 96 -11.64 32.84 40.47
N LEU A 97 -10.63 32.27 39.80
CA LEU A 97 -9.60 31.47 40.47
C LEU A 97 -8.67 32.32 41.33
N THR A 98 -8.30 33.52 40.90
CA THR A 98 -7.45 34.43 41.71
C THR A 98 -8.15 34.81 43.01
N LEU A 99 -9.45 35.10 42.96
CA LEU A 99 -10.28 35.32 44.16
C LEU A 99 -10.34 34.09 45.06
N LYS A 100 -10.46 32.89 44.49
CA LYS A 100 -10.51 31.63 45.25
C LYS A 100 -9.19 31.30 45.95
N LEU A 101 -8.05 31.61 45.33
CA LEU A 101 -6.73 31.37 45.90
C LEU A 101 -6.46 32.24 47.14
N GLY A 102 -7.05 33.43 47.21
CA GLY A 102 -6.89 34.35 48.34
C GLY A 102 -5.44 34.81 48.58
N ILE A 103 -4.58 34.71 47.56
CA ILE A 103 -3.20 35.20 47.59
C ILE A 103 -3.09 36.49 46.79
N GLU A 104 -2.09 37.31 47.13
CA GLU A 104 -1.79 38.49 46.37
C GLU A 104 -0.78 38.21 45.24
N PHE A 105 -0.94 38.90 44.11
CA PHE A 105 -0.07 38.81 42.92
C PHE A 105 0.66 40.13 42.71
N ASP A 106 1.94 40.07 42.35
CA ASP A 106 2.69 41.29 42.00
C ASP A 106 2.25 41.82 40.62
N ALA A 107 2.58 43.07 40.28
CA ALA A 107 2.07 43.69 39.06
C ALA A 107 2.51 42.92 37.80
N ALA A 108 3.74 42.39 37.78
CA ALA A 108 4.21 41.44 36.77
C ALA A 108 3.33 40.19 36.61
N GLU A 109 2.95 39.54 37.71
CA GLU A 109 2.11 38.34 37.68
C GLU A 109 0.68 38.68 37.21
N ALA A 110 0.11 39.77 37.73
CA ALA A 110 -1.21 40.25 37.34
C ALA A 110 -1.26 40.63 35.84
N THR A 111 -0.20 41.24 35.32
CA THR A 111 -0.03 41.52 33.88
C THR A 111 -0.11 40.25 33.05
N LEU A 112 0.64 39.20 33.41
CA LEU A 112 0.62 37.93 32.69
C LEU A 112 -0.74 37.24 32.77
N LEU A 113 -1.35 37.19 33.96
CA LEU A 113 -2.65 36.56 34.17
C LEU A 113 -3.77 37.21 33.35
N THR A 114 -3.69 38.52 33.11
CA THR A 114 -4.72 39.28 32.39
C THR A 114 -4.50 39.33 30.89
N LEU A 115 -3.25 39.33 30.42
CA LEU A 115 -2.93 39.41 28.99
C LEU A 115 -2.86 38.06 28.28
N ILE A 116 -2.48 36.97 28.96
CA ILE A 116 -2.39 35.64 28.34
C ILE A 116 -3.71 35.18 27.68
N PRO A 117 -4.89 35.36 28.29
CA PRO A 117 -6.16 35.04 27.62
C PRO A 117 -6.37 35.75 26.28
N LEU A 118 -6.00 37.03 26.21
CA LEU A 118 -6.13 37.85 25.00
C LEU A 118 -5.09 37.43 23.95
N LEU A 119 -3.84 37.23 24.37
CA LEU A 119 -2.76 36.75 23.51
C LEU A 119 -3.08 35.39 22.90
N HIS A 120 -3.67 34.47 23.67
CA HIS A 120 -4.13 33.18 23.14
C HIS A 120 -5.10 33.40 21.98
N GLN A 121 -6.15 34.21 22.17
CA GLN A 121 -7.15 34.46 21.12
C GLN A 121 -6.53 35.03 19.84
N VAL A 122 -5.72 36.09 19.97
CA VAL A 122 -5.11 36.78 18.81
C VAL A 122 -4.13 35.85 18.10
N LEU A 123 -3.34 35.08 18.84
CA LEU A 123 -2.32 34.21 18.26
C LEU A 123 -2.95 33.13 17.39
N TRP A 124 -3.99 32.45 17.88
CA TRP A 124 -4.63 31.36 17.14
C TRP A 124 -5.48 31.86 15.98
N THR A 125 -6.18 33.00 16.13
CA THR A 125 -6.93 33.62 15.03
C THR A 125 -6.00 34.10 13.91
N ARG A 126 -4.87 34.71 14.24
CA ARG A 126 -3.87 35.11 13.25
C ARG A 126 -3.20 33.92 12.57
N ALA A 127 -2.82 32.90 13.34
CA ALA A 127 -2.20 31.71 12.78
C ALA A 127 -3.12 30.97 11.81
N ALA A 128 -4.43 30.97 12.09
CA ALA A 128 -5.46 30.47 11.18
C ALA A 128 -5.58 31.33 9.91
N ALA A 129 -5.61 32.66 10.05
CA ALA A 129 -5.69 33.59 8.91
C ALA A 129 -4.52 33.45 7.93
N GLU A 130 -3.31 33.24 8.44
CA GLU A 130 -2.10 33.07 7.63
C GLU A 130 -2.04 31.74 6.87
N ARG A 131 -2.95 30.79 7.17
CA ARG A 131 -2.88 29.39 6.68
C ARG A 131 -4.19 28.90 6.09
N LEU A 132 -5.01 29.79 5.53
CA LEU A 132 -6.32 29.44 4.95
C LEU A 132 -6.27 28.40 3.81
N ASP A 133 -5.10 28.18 3.22
CA ASP A 133 -4.86 27.10 2.24
C ASP A 133 -5.09 25.68 2.82
N GLY A 134 -5.07 25.56 4.16
CA GLY A 134 -5.43 24.34 4.88
C GLY A 134 -4.29 23.33 5.08
N PRO A 135 -4.55 22.21 5.78
CA PRO A 135 -3.57 21.14 5.97
C PRO A 135 -3.09 20.53 4.64
N PRO A 136 -1.86 19.99 4.60
CA PRO A 136 -1.39 19.24 3.44
C PRO A 136 -2.16 17.91 3.31
N PRO A 137 -2.26 17.31 2.11
CA PRO A 137 -3.01 16.07 1.84
C PRO A 137 -2.68 14.89 2.79
N GLU A 138 -1.45 14.81 3.28
CA GLU A 138 -0.97 13.82 4.25
C GLU A 138 -1.76 13.86 5.56
N PHE A 139 -2.07 15.05 6.06
CA PHE A 139 -2.77 15.22 7.34
C PHE A 139 -4.18 14.63 7.30
N TYR A 140 -4.88 14.83 6.18
CA TYR A 140 -6.20 14.25 5.95
C TYR A 140 -6.14 12.73 5.83
N ARG A 141 -5.06 12.18 5.25
CA ARG A 141 -4.86 10.72 5.15
C ARG A 141 -4.71 10.08 6.54
N ASP A 142 -4.03 10.75 7.47
CA ASP A 142 -3.90 10.30 8.86
C ASP A 142 -5.22 10.34 9.64
N HIS A 143 -6.16 11.21 9.23
CA HIS A 143 -7.51 11.32 9.78
C HIS A 143 -8.58 10.69 8.87
N GLY A 144 -8.18 9.72 8.03
CA GLY A 144 -8.92 9.28 6.84
C GLY A 144 -10.40 8.96 7.02
N ARG A 145 -10.82 8.47 8.20
CA ARG A 145 -12.25 8.21 8.48
C ARG A 145 -13.08 9.49 8.61
N LEU A 146 -12.54 10.52 9.26
CA LEU A 146 -13.22 11.81 9.40
C LEU A 146 -13.04 12.64 8.12
N ALA A 147 -11.86 12.56 7.48
CA ALA A 147 -11.59 13.23 6.21
C ALA A 147 -12.52 12.75 5.07
N ALA A 148 -12.87 11.46 5.03
CA ALA A 148 -13.85 10.93 4.07
C ALA A 148 -15.25 11.55 4.19
N ARG A 149 -15.56 12.23 5.30
CA ARG A 149 -16.83 12.94 5.52
C ARG A 149 -16.77 14.42 5.11
N MET A 150 -15.61 14.94 4.68
CA MET A 150 -15.46 16.36 4.34
C MET A 150 -16.27 16.75 3.10
N ASP A 151 -16.51 15.82 2.17
CA ASP A 151 -17.31 16.07 0.97
C ASP A 151 -18.75 16.45 1.36
N GLY A 152 -19.07 17.74 1.21
CA GLY A 152 -20.37 18.31 1.57
C GLY A 152 -20.51 18.77 3.03
N HIS A 153 -19.45 18.72 3.84
CA HIS A 153 -19.45 19.11 5.25
C HIS A 153 -18.24 20.01 5.59
N ASP A 154 -18.34 21.30 5.24
CA ASP A 154 -17.29 22.30 5.49
C ASP A 154 -16.94 22.46 6.97
N GLU A 155 -17.88 22.17 7.87
CA GLU A 155 -17.65 22.19 9.30
C GLU A 155 -16.61 21.16 9.77
N VAL A 156 -16.57 19.99 9.12
CA VAL A 156 -15.58 18.94 9.41
C VAL A 156 -14.21 19.38 8.92
N ARG A 157 -14.15 20.05 7.76
CA ARG A 157 -12.92 20.62 7.20
C ARG A 157 -12.33 21.67 8.14
N TRP A 158 -13.14 22.60 8.66
CA TRP A 158 -12.68 23.59 9.63
C TRP A 158 -12.25 22.99 10.97
N TRP A 159 -12.95 21.96 11.46
CA TRP A 159 -12.54 21.28 12.67
C TRP A 159 -11.16 20.60 12.50
N LEU A 160 -10.96 19.89 11.39
CA LEU A 160 -9.67 19.29 11.04
C LEU A 160 -8.58 20.35 10.83
N PHE A 161 -8.93 21.51 10.25
CA PHE A 161 -8.04 22.65 10.11
C PHE A 161 -7.54 23.18 11.46
N HIS A 162 -8.44 23.41 12.42
CA HIS A 162 -8.04 23.83 13.77
C HIS A 162 -7.24 22.74 14.47
N ARG A 163 -7.63 21.47 14.32
CA ARG A 163 -6.88 20.36 14.87
C ARG A 163 -5.47 20.27 14.30
N TRP A 164 -5.31 20.49 13.00
CA TRP A 164 -4.00 20.56 12.35
C TRP A 164 -3.19 21.74 12.88
N LEU A 165 -3.78 22.94 12.92
CA LEU A 165 -3.13 24.15 13.39
C LEU A 165 -2.61 23.97 14.81
N TRP A 166 -3.37 23.29 15.66
CA TRP A 166 -3.00 22.99 17.03
C TRP A 166 -1.77 22.11 17.21
N LEU A 167 -1.44 21.28 16.23
CA LEU A 167 -0.26 20.42 16.25
C LEU A 167 0.99 21.17 15.78
N ARG A 168 0.86 22.42 15.31
CA ARG A 168 1.96 23.24 14.81
C ARG A 168 2.63 24.00 15.96
N ALA A 169 3.75 23.48 16.44
CA ALA A 169 4.59 24.17 17.42
C ALA A 169 5.05 25.57 16.93
N GLU A 170 5.09 25.80 15.61
CA GLU A 170 5.42 27.09 14.99
C GLU A 170 4.53 28.25 15.44
N VAL A 171 3.27 27.97 15.76
CA VAL A 171 2.33 29.01 16.22
C VAL A 171 2.78 29.59 17.56
N LEU A 172 3.36 28.77 18.43
CA LEU A 172 3.77 29.16 19.77
C LEU A 172 5.21 29.68 19.85
N LYS A 173 5.88 29.87 18.71
CA LYS A 173 7.27 30.36 18.68
C LYS A 173 7.39 31.79 19.22
N PRO A 174 8.49 32.14 19.91
CA PRO A 174 8.72 33.51 20.39
C PRO A 174 8.63 34.56 19.28
N GLU A 175 9.08 34.25 18.05
CA GLU A 175 9.02 35.17 16.91
C GLU A 175 7.58 35.50 16.50
N SER A 176 6.68 34.51 16.50
CA SER A 176 5.26 34.68 16.22
C SER A 176 4.60 35.61 17.25
N ILE A 177 4.96 35.43 18.53
CA ILE A 177 4.45 36.25 19.65
C ILE A 177 5.02 37.67 19.59
N ALA A 178 6.32 37.82 19.31
CA ALA A 178 6.95 39.13 19.16
C ALA A 178 6.32 39.93 18.02
N GLY A 179 5.93 39.26 16.92
CA GLY A 179 5.19 39.87 15.81
C GLY A 179 3.82 40.43 16.22
N LEU A 180 3.13 39.84 17.21
CA LEU A 180 1.87 40.37 17.74
C LEU A 180 2.07 41.61 18.60
N LEU A 181 3.18 41.64 19.35
CA LEU A 181 3.51 42.69 20.32
C LEU A 181 4.26 43.87 19.70
N THR A 182 4.59 43.80 18.40
CA THR A 182 5.32 44.85 17.70
C THR A 182 4.51 46.16 17.67
N GLY A 183 5.12 47.25 18.14
CA GLY A 183 4.50 48.59 18.14
C GLY A 183 3.72 48.95 19.40
N ALA A 184 3.58 48.04 20.37
CA ALA A 184 3.01 48.33 21.69
C ALA A 184 4.11 48.71 22.69
N ASP A 185 3.75 49.54 23.68
CA ASP A 185 4.62 49.79 24.84
C ASP A 185 4.50 48.62 25.83
N LEU A 186 5.56 47.79 25.90
CA LEU A 186 5.49 46.48 26.55
C LEU A 186 5.93 46.55 28.02
N PRO A 187 5.14 46.00 28.96
CA PRO A 187 5.60 45.75 30.31
C PRO A 187 6.86 44.85 30.29
N PRO A 188 7.89 45.11 31.12
CA PRO A 188 9.14 44.32 31.11
C PRO A 188 8.96 42.82 31.40
N VAL A 189 7.88 42.44 32.06
CA VAL A 189 7.52 41.03 32.30
C VAL A 189 7.05 40.31 31.02
N LEU A 190 6.55 41.04 30.02
CA LEU A 190 5.88 40.47 28.84
C LEU A 190 6.90 40.12 27.73
N THR A 191 7.78 39.16 28.01
CA THR A 191 8.73 38.66 27.01
C THR A 191 8.11 37.53 26.17
N ALA A 192 8.50 37.46 24.89
CA ALA A 192 7.98 36.46 23.96
C ALA A 192 8.25 35.01 24.44
N ASP A 193 9.43 34.74 25.01
CA ASP A 193 9.78 33.42 25.56
C ASP A 193 8.88 33.02 26.73
N ARG A 194 8.60 33.97 27.65
CA ARG A 194 7.76 33.69 28.83
C ARG A 194 6.32 33.44 28.41
N VAL A 195 5.79 34.25 27.49
CA VAL A 195 4.45 34.07 26.92
C VAL A 195 4.36 32.74 26.17
N SER A 196 5.37 32.40 25.37
CA SER A 196 5.48 31.12 24.67
C SER A 196 5.37 29.94 25.65
N GLY A 197 6.19 29.94 26.71
CA GLY A 197 6.19 28.87 27.71
C GLY A 197 4.85 28.72 28.45
N LEU A 198 4.18 29.84 28.77
CA LEU A 198 2.87 29.83 29.42
C LEU A 198 1.77 29.31 28.48
N LEU A 199 1.74 29.76 27.23
CA LEU A 199 0.75 29.32 26.23
C LEU A 199 0.93 27.85 25.85
N GLN A 200 2.17 27.36 25.77
CA GLN A 200 2.47 25.93 25.60
C GLN A 200 1.87 25.10 26.73
N GLY A 201 1.93 25.59 27.97
CA GLY A 201 1.37 24.91 29.15
C GLY A 201 -0.13 24.64 29.08
N LEU A 202 -0.89 25.43 28.32
CA LEU A 202 -2.36 25.28 28.19
C LEU A 202 -2.77 24.01 27.43
N ARG A 203 -1.83 23.37 26.72
CA ARG A 203 -2.11 22.30 25.75
C ARG A 203 -1.42 20.98 26.08
N ILE A 204 -0.80 20.90 27.25
CA ILE A 204 -0.07 19.72 27.69
C ILE A 204 -0.98 18.88 28.59
N GLU A 205 -0.90 17.55 28.42
CA GLU A 205 -1.63 16.60 29.24
C GLU A 205 -1.33 16.81 30.74
N PRO A 206 -2.34 16.74 31.62
CA PRO A 206 -2.20 17.05 33.04
C PRO A 206 -0.99 16.43 33.74
N ASN A 207 -0.71 15.15 33.50
CA ASN A 207 0.39 14.43 34.13
C ASN A 207 1.77 14.95 33.72
N VAL A 208 1.90 15.41 32.46
CA VAL A 208 3.15 15.99 31.95
C VAL A 208 3.27 17.44 32.42
N LEU A 209 2.17 18.19 32.40
CA LEU A 209 2.11 19.57 32.86
C LEU A 209 2.50 19.69 34.34
N CYS A 210 1.99 18.78 35.18
CA CYS A 210 2.25 18.71 36.62
C CYS A 210 3.46 17.84 37.00
N GLY A 211 4.20 17.32 36.01
CA GLY A 211 5.32 16.41 36.24
C GLY A 211 6.49 17.10 36.96
N LYS A 212 7.10 16.40 37.93
CA LYS A 212 8.23 16.93 38.73
C LYS A 212 9.37 17.47 37.86
N GLN A 213 9.74 16.74 36.80
CA GLN A 213 10.83 17.14 35.91
C GLN A 213 10.54 18.49 35.23
N ARG A 214 9.34 18.65 34.64
CA ARG A 214 8.92 19.91 34.02
C ARG A 214 8.87 21.06 35.03
N LEU A 215 8.32 20.82 36.22
CA LEU A 215 8.22 21.84 37.27
C LEU A 215 9.60 22.30 37.77
N VAL A 216 10.61 21.42 37.77
CA VAL A 216 12.00 21.76 38.08
C VAL A 216 12.69 22.50 36.93
N GLU A 217 12.40 22.11 35.68
CA GLU A 217 12.91 22.78 34.48
C GLU A 217 12.37 24.22 34.34
N MET A 218 11.13 24.46 34.79
CA MET A 218 10.59 25.81 34.93
C MET A 218 11.26 26.52 36.11
N ARG A 219 11.89 27.68 35.88
CA ARG A 219 12.45 28.50 36.97
C ARG A 219 11.36 28.74 38.03
N PRO A 220 11.51 28.21 39.26
CA PRO A 220 10.40 28.14 40.21
C PRO A 220 9.98 29.54 40.70
N GLN A 221 10.92 30.48 40.69
CA GLN A 221 10.71 31.87 41.02
C GLN A 221 11.77 32.72 40.32
N GLU A 222 11.34 33.80 39.66
CA GLU A 222 12.20 34.83 39.11
C GLU A 222 11.90 36.16 39.81
N THR A 223 12.94 36.94 40.10
CA THR A 223 12.82 38.28 40.69
C THR A 223 13.17 39.30 39.61
N LEU A 224 12.21 40.16 39.28
CA LEU A 224 12.40 41.32 38.41
C LEU A 224 12.78 42.54 39.28
N PHE A 225 13.61 43.43 38.73
CA PHE A 225 14.07 44.65 39.40
C PHE A 225 14.67 44.40 40.80
N GLY A 226 15.32 43.25 41.01
CA GLY A 226 15.82 42.84 42.32
C GLY A 226 16.76 43.88 42.96
N GLY A 227 16.57 44.13 44.25
CA GLY A 227 17.34 45.11 45.02
C GLY A 227 16.91 46.57 44.82
N THR A 228 15.71 46.81 44.29
CA THR A 228 15.07 48.13 44.19
C THR A 228 13.74 48.16 44.96
N ASP A 229 13.16 49.34 45.18
CA ASP A 229 11.82 49.47 45.80
C ASP A 229 10.70 48.90 44.90
N ASP A 230 11.00 48.65 43.62
CA ASP A 230 10.11 48.08 42.60
C ASP A 230 10.33 46.56 42.40
N GLU A 231 10.90 45.86 43.40
CA GLU A 231 11.16 44.42 43.30
C GLU A 231 9.87 43.62 43.13
N GLU A 232 9.78 42.85 42.04
CA GLU A 232 8.61 42.04 41.71
C GLU A 232 8.96 40.57 41.53
N ARG A 233 8.09 39.68 42.00
CA ARG A 233 8.27 38.24 41.88
C ARG A 233 7.38 37.66 40.79
N VAL A 234 7.94 36.73 39.99
CA VAL A 234 7.20 35.94 39.00
C VAL A 234 7.31 34.45 39.30
N ARG A 235 6.20 33.81 39.67
CA ARG A 235 6.11 32.37 39.93
C ARG A 235 5.55 31.62 38.72
N THR A 236 6.37 31.43 37.69
CA THR A 236 5.95 30.82 36.41
C THR A 236 5.21 29.48 36.55
N PRO A 237 5.63 28.51 37.40
CA PRO A 237 4.88 27.27 37.57
C PRO A 237 3.47 27.48 38.14
N LEU A 238 3.32 28.42 39.09
CA LEU A 238 2.03 28.77 39.67
C LEU A 238 1.10 29.39 38.60
N LEU A 239 1.62 30.36 37.84
CA LEU A 239 0.86 31.03 36.78
C LEU A 239 0.44 30.04 35.68
N GLY A 240 1.35 29.17 35.24
CA GLY A 240 1.10 28.19 34.20
C GLY A 240 -0.04 27.22 34.55
N LEU A 241 -0.02 26.66 35.76
CA LEU A 241 -1.09 25.76 36.21
C LEU A 241 -2.41 26.49 36.44
N LEU A 242 -2.37 27.71 36.98
CA LEU A 242 -3.56 28.54 37.17
C LEU A 242 -4.24 28.89 35.83
N LEU A 243 -3.44 29.29 34.84
CA LEU A 243 -3.90 29.59 33.49
C LEU A 243 -4.44 28.33 32.79
N ALA A 244 -3.81 27.17 32.95
CA ALA A 244 -4.31 25.91 32.39
C ALA A 244 -5.67 25.51 32.95
N VAL A 245 -5.89 25.65 34.26
CA VAL A 245 -7.20 25.41 34.88
C VAL A 245 -8.23 26.42 34.39
N ALA A 246 -7.89 27.72 34.37
CA ALA A 246 -8.80 28.75 33.86
C ALA A 246 -9.17 28.55 32.39
N TYR A 247 -8.23 28.16 31.54
CA TYR A 247 -8.45 27.86 30.14
C TYR A 247 -9.39 26.66 29.96
N SER A 248 -9.13 25.57 30.69
CA SER A 248 -9.99 24.39 30.66
C SER A 248 -11.42 24.71 31.15
N MET A 249 -11.57 25.56 32.18
CA MET A 249 -12.87 26.04 32.64
C MET A 249 -13.57 27.04 31.67
N ALA A 250 -12.84 27.63 30.72
CA ALA A 250 -13.39 28.55 29.72
C ALA A 250 -14.06 27.83 28.54
N ILE A 251 -13.73 26.54 28.35
CA ILE A 251 -14.25 25.65 27.31
C ILE A 251 -14.02 26.23 25.91
N ASP A 252 -12.87 25.93 25.33
CA ASP A 252 -12.58 26.23 23.93
C ASP A 252 -13.33 25.22 23.03
N ILE A 253 -14.16 25.73 22.12
CA ILE A 253 -15.00 24.91 21.22
C ILE A 253 -14.12 24.05 20.30
N THR A 254 -12.96 24.56 19.88
CA THR A 254 -12.00 23.81 19.05
C THR A 254 -11.28 22.72 19.85
N ALA A 255 -11.37 22.73 21.19
CA ALA A 255 -10.84 21.71 22.11
C ALA A 255 -11.76 20.54 22.40
N LEU A 256 -13.02 20.65 21.99
CA LEU A 256 -13.99 19.61 22.21
C LEU A 256 -13.66 18.37 21.38
N SER A 257 -14.13 17.23 21.87
CA SER A 257 -13.90 15.91 21.27
C SER A 257 -14.44 15.85 19.84
N ASP A 258 -13.82 15.00 19.01
CA ASP A 258 -14.22 14.76 17.62
C ASP A 258 -15.65 14.21 17.49
N ILE A 259 -16.23 13.76 18.60
CA ILE A 259 -17.61 13.34 18.72
C ILE A 259 -18.61 14.39 18.20
N ILE A 260 -18.29 15.69 18.30
CA ILE A 260 -19.15 16.79 17.81
C ILE A 260 -19.28 16.76 16.29
N VAL A 261 -18.22 16.40 15.57
CA VAL A 261 -18.20 16.33 14.11
C VAL A 261 -18.53 14.93 13.56
N TRP A 262 -18.41 13.90 14.41
CA TRP A 262 -18.59 12.52 13.99
C TRP A 262 -20.07 12.12 13.86
N HIS A 263 -20.93 12.57 14.76
CA HIS A 263 -22.32 12.12 14.88
C HIS A 263 -23.32 13.21 14.49
N THR A 264 -23.63 13.33 13.19
CA THR A 264 -24.62 14.28 12.60
C THR A 264 -24.23 15.76 12.72
N PRO A 265 -24.59 16.63 11.77
CA PRO A 265 -24.22 18.04 11.82
C PRO A 265 -24.82 18.72 13.05
N VAL A 266 -23.97 19.36 13.84
CA VAL A 266 -24.40 20.22 14.96
C VAL A 266 -24.68 21.61 14.41
N ASP A 267 -25.79 22.21 14.84
CA ASP A 267 -26.04 23.62 14.59
C ASP A 267 -25.07 24.47 15.42
N PHE A 268 -24.17 25.16 14.73
CA PHE A 268 -23.15 26.00 15.36
C PHE A 268 -23.74 27.15 16.16
N SER A 269 -24.89 27.70 15.75
CA SER A 269 -25.53 28.79 16.51
C SER A 269 -25.94 28.29 17.89
N HIS A 270 -26.55 27.11 17.96
CA HIS A 270 -26.89 26.46 19.24
C HIS A 270 -25.65 26.04 20.03
N LEU A 271 -24.57 25.60 19.38
CA LEU A 271 -23.31 25.26 20.05
C LEU A 271 -22.69 26.51 20.70
N HIS A 272 -22.55 27.60 19.96
CA HIS A 272 -22.04 28.87 20.47
C HIS A 272 -22.91 29.40 21.62
N GLU A 273 -24.23 29.32 21.51
CA GLU A 273 -25.16 29.69 22.60
C GLU A 273 -24.97 28.81 23.86
N THR A 274 -24.85 27.50 23.68
CA THR A 274 -24.61 26.54 24.77
C THR A 274 -23.33 26.88 25.52
N ILE A 275 -22.24 27.16 24.80
CA ILE A 275 -20.93 27.46 25.38
C ILE A 275 -20.91 28.86 26.01
N ALA A 276 -21.53 29.86 25.37
CA ALA A 276 -21.62 31.21 25.92
C ALA A 276 -22.42 31.28 27.23
N SER A 277 -23.45 30.45 27.37
CA SER A 277 -24.29 30.37 28.58
C SER A 277 -23.80 29.37 29.63
N ALA A 278 -22.79 28.54 29.30
CA ALA A 278 -22.24 27.55 30.21
C ALA A 278 -21.62 28.18 31.47
N SER A 279 -21.93 27.60 32.62
CA SER A 279 -21.45 28.11 33.92
C SER A 279 -20.98 26.99 34.84
N TRP A 280 -20.07 27.33 35.76
CA TRP A 280 -19.60 26.41 36.79
C TRP A 280 -20.26 26.79 38.11
N GLU A 281 -21.18 25.96 38.57
CA GLU A 281 -21.86 26.11 39.86
C GLU A 281 -21.05 25.42 40.96
N SER A 282 -20.81 26.11 42.08
CA SER A 282 -20.10 25.52 43.21
C SER A 282 -21.07 24.70 44.06
N ARG A 283 -20.94 23.37 44.11
CA ARG A 283 -21.75 22.49 44.96
C ARG A 283 -20.84 21.59 45.80
N ALA A 284 -20.92 21.71 47.13
CA ALA A 284 -20.08 20.96 48.08
C ALA A 284 -18.57 20.99 47.71
N ASP A 285 -18.03 22.19 47.42
CA ASP A 285 -16.66 22.42 46.95
C ASP A 285 -16.25 21.71 45.64
N CYS A 286 -17.22 21.20 44.88
CA CYS A 286 -17.02 20.68 43.53
C CYS A 286 -17.65 21.65 42.49
N PRO A 287 -16.89 22.19 41.53
CA PRO A 287 -17.43 22.86 40.37
C PRO A 287 -18.23 21.88 39.49
N VAL A 288 -19.52 22.15 39.35
CA VAL A 288 -20.44 21.40 38.49
C VAL A 288 -20.75 22.23 37.25
N LEU A 289 -20.47 21.67 36.07
CA LEU A 289 -20.78 22.29 34.79
C LEU A 289 -22.30 22.26 34.54
N SER A 290 -22.88 23.44 34.43
CA SER A 290 -24.29 23.68 34.08
C SER A 290 -24.35 24.17 32.64
N ALA A 291 -24.93 23.37 31.75
CA ALA A 291 -25.05 23.67 30.32
C ALA A 291 -26.31 23.04 29.73
N VAL A 292 -26.96 23.76 28.83
CA VAL A 292 -28.19 23.32 28.14
C VAL A 292 -27.86 23.05 26.68
N CYS A 293 -27.88 21.77 26.29
CA CYS A 293 -27.41 21.32 24.99
C CYS A 293 -28.57 21.00 24.05
N HIS A 294 -28.47 21.40 22.78
CA HIS A 294 -29.47 21.09 21.75
C HIS A 294 -29.18 19.80 20.97
N HIS A 295 -28.02 19.19 21.21
CA HIS A 295 -27.60 17.96 20.53
C HIS A 295 -26.85 17.01 21.47
N ALA A 296 -27.03 15.70 21.27
CA ALA A 296 -26.45 14.66 22.13
C ALA A 296 -24.91 14.63 22.08
N SER A 297 -24.31 14.86 20.91
CA SER A 297 -22.84 14.93 20.78
C SER A 297 -22.22 16.06 21.60
N VAL A 298 -22.91 17.19 21.75
CA VAL A 298 -22.45 18.31 22.57
C VAL A 298 -22.48 17.94 24.06
N VAL A 299 -23.49 17.20 24.51
CA VAL A 299 -23.53 16.67 25.90
C VAL A 299 -22.33 15.78 26.16
N GLU A 300 -22.07 14.80 25.29
CA GLU A 300 -20.96 13.87 25.48
C GLU A 300 -19.60 14.58 25.39
N ALA A 301 -19.43 15.53 24.45
CA ALA A 301 -18.21 16.31 24.35
C ALA A 301 -17.93 17.15 25.61
N LEU A 302 -18.96 17.76 26.21
CA LEU A 302 -18.83 18.51 27.46
C LEU A 302 -18.55 17.58 28.66
N ARG A 303 -19.13 16.38 28.69
CA ARG A 303 -18.82 15.37 29.70
C ARG A 303 -17.35 14.92 29.62
N GLU A 304 -16.87 14.58 28.42
CA GLU A 304 -15.47 14.22 28.18
C GLU A 304 -14.53 15.39 28.54
N HIS A 305 -14.94 16.63 28.23
CA HIS A 305 -14.20 17.83 28.63
C HIS A 305 -14.11 17.98 30.16
N THR A 306 -15.21 17.77 30.88
CA THR A 306 -15.22 17.84 32.35
C THR A 306 -14.38 16.74 32.98
N VAL A 307 -14.36 15.53 32.43
CA VAL A 307 -13.47 14.45 32.89
C VAL A 307 -11.99 14.85 32.74
N ARG A 308 -11.62 15.52 31.64
CA ARG A 308 -10.26 16.06 31.46
C ARG A 308 -9.94 17.14 32.49
N LEU A 309 -10.89 18.03 32.80
CA LEU A 309 -10.71 19.03 33.86
C LEU A 309 -10.58 18.38 35.25
N ASP A 310 -11.37 17.35 35.57
CA ASP A 310 -11.29 16.58 36.82
C ASP A 310 -9.89 15.99 37.00
N ALA A 311 -9.34 15.37 35.95
CA ALA A 311 -7.97 14.85 35.95
C ALA A 311 -6.92 15.96 36.12
N LEU A 312 -7.11 17.14 35.50
CA LEU A 312 -6.23 18.30 35.68
C LEU A 312 -6.23 18.81 37.12
N LEU A 313 -7.40 18.99 37.72
CA LEU A 313 -7.51 19.44 39.11
C LEU A 313 -6.84 18.46 40.08
N HIS A 314 -7.04 17.15 39.86
CA HIS A 314 -6.38 16.12 40.65
C HIS A 314 -4.84 16.17 40.51
N ALA A 315 -4.32 16.29 39.28
CA ALA A 315 -2.88 16.39 39.04
C ALA A 315 -2.27 17.67 39.66
N VAL A 316 -2.97 18.80 39.55
CA VAL A 316 -2.58 20.07 40.18
C VAL A 316 -2.53 19.93 41.70
N ARG A 317 -3.50 19.24 42.30
CA ARG A 317 -3.53 18.97 43.75
C ARG A 317 -2.29 18.18 44.19
N GLN A 318 -1.96 17.09 43.50
CA GLN A 318 -0.77 16.29 43.79
C GLN A 318 0.53 17.09 43.66
N ALA A 319 0.64 17.92 42.63
CA ALA A 319 1.80 18.81 42.45
C ALA A 319 1.90 19.86 43.56
N ALA A 320 0.78 20.44 43.99
CA ALA A 320 0.70 21.40 45.08
C ALA A 320 1.08 20.80 46.45
N ASP A 321 0.82 19.51 46.65
CA ASP A 321 1.22 18.80 47.87
C ASP A 321 2.74 18.59 47.97
N THR A 322 3.42 18.52 46.83
CA THR A 322 4.86 18.21 46.76
C THR A 322 5.76 19.43 46.49
N HIS A 323 5.24 20.48 45.85
CA HIS A 323 6.04 21.64 45.43
C HIS A 323 5.61 22.93 46.15
N GLN A 324 6.51 23.54 46.93
CA GLN A 324 6.19 24.67 47.82
C GLN A 324 5.63 25.89 47.10
N VAL A 325 6.15 26.24 45.91
CA VAL A 325 5.65 27.38 45.10
C VAL A 325 4.18 27.19 44.71
N LEU A 326 3.72 25.93 44.60
CA LEU A 326 2.36 25.57 44.18
C LEU A 326 1.40 25.41 45.37
N ALA A 327 1.86 25.54 46.61
CA ALA A 327 1.03 25.38 47.81
C ALA A 327 -0.29 26.18 47.78
N PRO A 328 -0.36 27.42 47.23
CA PRO A 328 -1.64 28.13 47.10
C PRO A 328 -2.72 27.36 46.33
N LEU A 329 -2.34 26.53 45.35
CA LEU A 329 -3.27 25.77 44.50
C LEU A 329 -4.03 24.68 45.29
N ARG A 330 -3.65 24.37 46.53
CA ARG A 330 -4.42 23.47 47.42
C ARG A 330 -5.79 24.03 47.82
N SER A 331 -6.03 25.33 47.61
CA SER A 331 -7.35 25.93 47.80
C SER A 331 -8.29 25.71 46.62
N LEU A 332 -7.77 25.24 45.48
CA LEU A 332 -8.60 24.91 44.32
C LEU A 332 -9.41 23.62 44.58
N PRO A 333 -10.58 23.49 43.92
CA PRO A 333 -11.36 22.26 43.97
C PRO A 333 -10.55 21.06 43.51
N GLU A 334 -10.73 19.91 44.16
CA GLU A 334 -10.05 18.67 43.78
C GLU A 334 -10.73 17.98 42.59
N ARG A 335 -12.04 18.17 42.44
CA ARG A 335 -12.89 17.45 41.49
C ARG A 335 -13.72 18.40 40.63
N ALA A 336 -14.20 17.92 39.49
CA ALA A 336 -15.20 18.60 38.66
C ALA A 336 -16.28 17.61 38.21
N SER A 337 -17.53 18.08 38.05
CA SER A 337 -18.65 17.25 37.61
C SER A 337 -19.43 17.88 36.45
N SER A 338 -20.08 17.03 35.65
CA SER A 338 -20.94 17.40 34.50
C SER A 338 -22.41 17.03 34.73
N ASP A 339 -22.82 16.81 35.98
CA ASP A 339 -24.17 16.34 36.34
C ASP A 339 -25.30 17.28 35.89
N GLU A 340 -25.01 18.57 35.68
CA GLU A 340 -25.98 19.57 35.22
C GLU A 340 -25.86 19.89 33.71
N VAL A 341 -25.13 19.06 32.96
CA VAL A 341 -25.15 19.08 31.49
C VAL A 341 -26.38 18.31 31.01
N ARG A 342 -27.36 19.04 30.48
CA ARG A 342 -28.70 18.50 30.19
C ARG A 342 -29.18 18.86 28.79
N PRO A 343 -30.09 18.06 28.21
CA PRO A 343 -30.77 18.43 26.97
C PRO A 343 -31.61 19.70 27.15
N ALA A 344 -31.66 20.53 26.11
CA ALA A 344 -32.61 21.62 25.97
C ALA A 344 -34.05 21.09 25.99
N LEU A 345 -34.98 21.91 26.44
CA LEU A 345 -36.40 21.60 26.42
C LEU A 345 -37.04 22.26 25.19
N GLY A 346 -37.79 21.48 24.43
CA GLY A 346 -38.61 21.98 23.33
C GLY A 346 -39.82 22.78 23.82
N PRO A 347 -40.63 23.32 22.88
CA PRO A 347 -41.83 24.12 23.20
C PRO A 347 -42.85 23.37 24.07
N ASP A 348 -42.87 22.04 24.01
CA ASP A 348 -43.74 21.15 24.80
C ASP A 348 -43.18 20.80 26.18
N ARG A 349 -42.07 21.44 26.59
CA ARG A 349 -41.30 21.19 27.82
C ARG A 349 -40.71 19.77 27.91
N LYS A 350 -40.59 19.06 26.79
CA LYS A 350 -39.86 17.78 26.72
C LYS A 350 -38.43 17.99 26.21
N PRO A 351 -37.47 17.12 26.57
CA PRO A 351 -36.13 17.16 26.02
C PRO A 351 -36.14 17.12 24.48
N VAL A 352 -35.38 18.01 23.83
CA VAL A 352 -35.20 18.04 22.36
C VAL A 352 -34.63 16.71 21.84
N PHE A 353 -33.89 15.98 22.68
CA PHE A 353 -33.49 14.60 22.47
C PHE A 353 -33.51 13.82 23.79
N SER A 354 -33.76 12.52 23.72
CA SER A 354 -33.77 11.62 24.89
C SER A 354 -33.17 10.26 24.54
N GLY A 355 -32.39 9.67 25.46
CA GLY A 355 -31.93 8.28 25.36
C GLY A 355 -30.94 8.00 24.23
N TRP A 356 -29.74 8.57 24.31
CA TRP A 356 -28.63 8.27 23.39
C TRP A 356 -27.62 7.31 24.04
N SER A 357 -27.02 6.46 23.22
CA SER A 357 -25.91 5.60 23.63
C SER A 357 -24.99 5.37 22.44
N ARG A 358 -23.70 5.22 22.72
CA ARG A 358 -22.68 4.90 21.72
C ARG A 358 -22.35 3.41 21.82
N PHE A 359 -22.01 2.79 20.69
CA PHE A 359 -21.35 1.47 20.72
C PHE A 359 -20.10 1.55 21.61
N ARG A 360 -20.13 0.83 22.72
CA ARG A 360 -18.99 0.64 23.60
C ARG A 360 -18.32 -0.66 23.20
N MET A 361 -17.01 -0.63 23.08
CA MET A 361 -16.24 -1.86 22.88
C MET A 361 -15.98 -2.49 24.23
N ASP A 362 -16.02 -3.81 24.28
CA ASP A 362 -15.47 -4.57 25.39
C ASP A 362 -13.94 -4.52 25.27
N GLU A 363 -13.33 -3.69 26.10
CA GLU A 363 -11.89 -3.44 26.07
C GLU A 363 -11.09 -4.73 26.26
N GLN A 364 -11.53 -5.60 27.17
CA GLN A 364 -10.87 -6.87 27.43
C GLN A 364 -10.93 -7.78 26.19
N ARG A 365 -12.09 -7.87 25.54
CA ARG A 365 -12.26 -8.71 24.34
C ARG A 365 -11.54 -8.17 23.10
N VAL A 366 -11.46 -6.84 22.95
CA VAL A 366 -10.68 -6.20 21.88
C VAL A 366 -9.19 -6.41 22.10
N GLN A 367 -8.71 -6.28 23.34
CA GLN A 367 -7.34 -6.61 23.69
C GLN A 367 -7.06 -8.08 23.33
N GLU A 368 -7.88 -9.04 23.75
CA GLU A 368 -7.73 -10.47 23.42
C GLU A 368 -7.57 -10.74 21.91
N LEU A 369 -8.39 -10.08 21.07
CA LEU A 369 -8.28 -10.15 19.61
C LEU A 369 -6.95 -9.58 19.08
N LEU A 370 -6.49 -8.45 19.62
CA LEU A 370 -5.23 -7.79 19.24
C LEU A 370 -3.99 -8.49 19.80
N MET A 371 -4.14 -9.52 20.63
CA MET A 371 -3.03 -10.18 21.33
C MET A 371 -2.97 -11.67 21.02
N GLY A 372 -3.98 -12.21 20.35
CA GLY A 372 -4.02 -13.57 19.87
C GLY A 372 -3.68 -13.69 18.39
N GLU A 373 -3.52 -14.94 17.93
CA GLU A 373 -3.25 -15.26 16.53
C GLU A 373 -4.46 -15.00 15.59
N GLN A 374 -5.61 -14.60 16.15
CA GLN A 374 -6.84 -14.37 15.37
C GLN A 374 -6.71 -13.17 14.42
N LEU A 375 -5.99 -12.12 14.84
CA LEU A 375 -5.69 -10.96 13.99
C LEU A 375 -4.33 -11.12 13.28
N TYR A 376 -3.40 -11.82 13.92
CA TYR A 376 -2.03 -12.02 13.45
C TYR A 376 -1.77 -13.50 13.17
N ARG A 377 -1.65 -13.87 11.89
CA ARG A 377 -1.52 -15.27 11.49
C ARG A 377 -0.20 -15.96 11.91
N ASP A 378 0.81 -15.19 12.33
CA ASP A 378 2.17 -15.68 12.61
C ASP A 378 2.78 -14.95 13.82
N ARG A 379 3.25 -15.71 14.82
CA ARG A 379 3.93 -15.21 16.03
C ARG A 379 5.25 -14.50 15.73
N SER A 380 5.88 -14.78 14.59
CA SER A 380 7.11 -14.11 14.17
C SER A 380 6.96 -12.59 14.03
N LEU A 381 5.72 -12.11 13.90
CA LEU A 381 5.41 -10.69 13.91
C LEU A 381 5.84 -10.01 15.22
N ALA A 382 5.77 -10.67 16.37
CA ALA A 382 6.22 -10.07 17.64
C ALA A 382 7.73 -9.75 17.63
N ILE A 383 8.54 -10.65 17.06
CA ILE A 383 9.99 -10.44 16.89
C ILE A 383 10.26 -9.34 15.86
N ARG A 384 9.46 -9.28 14.79
CA ARG A 384 9.52 -8.19 13.81
C ARG A 384 9.22 -6.83 14.44
N GLU A 385 8.17 -6.73 15.25
CA GLU A 385 7.79 -5.49 15.94
C GLU A 385 8.84 -5.07 16.97
N LEU A 386 9.44 -6.02 17.71
CA LEU A 386 10.58 -5.75 18.60
C LEU A 386 11.73 -5.10 17.82
N TYR A 387 12.13 -5.69 16.69
CA TYR A 387 13.20 -5.16 15.85
C TYR A 387 12.85 -3.76 15.31
N GLN A 388 11.63 -3.56 14.81
CA GLN A 388 11.21 -2.27 14.25
C GLN A 388 11.14 -1.17 15.31
N ASN A 389 10.74 -1.49 16.55
CA ASN A 389 10.75 -0.53 17.65
C ASN A 389 12.17 -0.17 18.08
N ALA A 390 13.08 -1.14 18.13
CA ALA A 390 14.51 -0.90 18.34
C ALA A 390 15.13 -0.04 17.23
N LEU A 391 14.78 -0.33 15.96
CA LEU A 391 15.20 0.44 14.79
C LEU A 391 14.73 1.90 14.87
N ASP A 392 13.45 2.15 15.21
CA ASP A 392 12.90 3.49 15.39
C ASP A 392 13.60 4.25 16.53
N ALA A 393 13.90 3.57 17.65
CA ALA A 393 14.62 4.16 18.78
C ALA A 393 16.05 4.59 18.40
N CYS A 394 16.76 3.76 17.61
CA CYS A 394 18.09 4.08 17.10
C CYS A 394 18.04 5.21 16.05
N ARG A 395 17.06 5.21 15.13
CA ARG A 395 16.85 6.31 14.16
C ARG A 395 16.63 7.64 14.88
N TYR A 396 15.81 7.63 15.94
CA TYR A 396 15.54 8.82 16.73
C TYR A 396 16.79 9.33 17.44
N ARG A 397 17.57 8.44 18.08
CA ARG A 397 18.85 8.84 18.66
C ARG A 397 19.82 9.41 17.62
N ARG A 398 19.92 8.82 16.43
CA ARG A 398 20.75 9.34 15.34
C ARG A 398 20.37 10.76 14.95
N ALA A 399 19.07 11.03 14.76
CA ALA A 399 18.57 12.37 14.44
C ALA A 399 18.91 13.40 15.53
N ARG A 400 18.76 13.00 16.81
CA ARG A 400 19.08 13.87 17.95
C ARG A 400 20.58 14.11 18.13
N GLU A 401 21.41 13.08 18.01
CA GLU A 401 22.88 13.22 18.06
C GLU A 401 23.36 14.14 16.93
N GLU A 402 22.79 14.02 15.73
CA GLU A 402 23.12 14.89 14.60
C GLU A 402 22.73 16.34 14.85
N TYR A 403 21.53 16.58 15.39
CA TYR A 403 21.08 17.92 15.77
C TYR A 403 22.00 18.56 16.82
N LEU A 404 22.32 17.83 17.89
CA LEU A 404 23.20 18.31 18.96
C LEU A 404 24.61 18.58 18.45
N ARG A 405 25.13 17.73 17.57
CA ARG A 405 26.44 17.91 16.94
C ARG A 405 26.49 19.23 16.16
N ARG A 406 25.47 19.53 15.37
CA ARG A 406 25.40 20.74 14.54
C ARG A 406 25.13 22.03 15.33
N THR A 407 24.34 21.96 16.41
CA THR A 407 23.90 23.15 17.17
C THR A 407 24.75 23.49 18.38
N THR A 408 25.35 22.47 19.02
CA THR A 408 26.14 22.65 20.26
C THR A 408 27.62 22.30 20.09
N GLY A 409 28.00 21.72 18.94
CA GLY A 409 29.36 21.21 18.72
C GLY A 409 29.70 19.94 19.50
N ARG A 410 28.71 19.30 20.13
CA ARG A 410 28.90 18.05 20.88
C ARG A 410 29.35 16.93 19.94
N SER A 411 30.48 16.30 20.27
CA SER A 411 30.91 15.05 19.63
C SER A 411 30.40 13.85 20.43
N SER A 412 29.88 12.84 19.73
CA SER A 412 29.43 11.57 20.31
C SER A 412 30.09 10.43 19.55
N SER A 413 30.59 9.42 20.27
CA SER A 413 31.13 8.19 19.69
C SER A 413 30.05 7.10 19.52
N TRP A 414 28.77 7.47 19.64
CA TRP A 414 27.67 6.54 19.55
C TRP A 414 27.55 5.94 18.15
N SER A 415 27.35 4.62 18.10
CA SER A 415 26.93 3.88 16.91
C SER A 415 25.71 3.05 17.29
N GLY A 416 24.70 3.02 16.43
CA GLY A 416 23.47 2.30 16.71
C GLY A 416 23.69 0.79 16.72
N GLN A 417 23.15 0.12 17.75
CA GLN A 417 23.27 -1.32 17.97
C GLN A 417 21.95 -1.90 18.46
N ILE A 418 21.61 -3.09 17.96
CA ILE A 418 20.42 -3.87 18.34
C ILE A 418 20.86 -5.30 18.65
N THR A 419 20.52 -5.83 19.81
CA THR A 419 20.91 -7.18 20.24
C THR A 419 19.70 -7.98 20.70
N PHE A 420 19.56 -9.17 20.15
CA PHE A 420 18.60 -10.19 20.58
C PHE A 420 19.31 -11.31 21.33
N SER A 421 18.81 -11.67 22.51
CA SER A 421 19.32 -12.79 23.30
C SER A 421 18.17 -13.64 23.81
N GLN A 422 18.13 -14.91 23.41
CA GLN A 422 17.12 -15.88 23.81
C GLN A 422 17.75 -17.02 24.60
N GLY A 423 17.13 -17.38 25.72
CA GLY A 423 17.63 -18.46 26.56
C GLY A 423 16.74 -18.75 27.76
N ILE A 424 17.34 -19.35 28.78
CA ILE A 424 16.68 -19.67 30.06
C ILE A 424 17.35 -18.83 31.15
N SER A 425 16.58 -18.06 31.91
CA SER A 425 17.08 -17.25 33.01
C SER A 425 17.47 -18.11 34.22
N SER A 426 18.15 -17.52 35.19
CA SER A 426 18.64 -18.21 36.39
C SER A 426 17.52 -18.83 37.26
N ASP A 427 16.29 -18.35 37.12
CA ASP A 427 15.08 -18.88 37.76
C ASP A 427 14.39 -19.98 36.94
N GLY A 428 14.98 -20.40 35.83
CA GLY A 428 14.47 -21.48 34.97
C GLY A 428 13.40 -21.06 33.97
N ARG A 429 13.09 -19.76 33.84
CA ARG A 429 12.10 -19.27 32.88
C ARG A 429 12.71 -19.00 31.50
N PRO A 430 12.06 -19.39 30.39
CA PRO A 430 12.52 -19.01 29.06
C PRO A 430 12.29 -17.51 28.82
N TYR A 431 13.23 -16.85 28.17
CA TYR A 431 13.17 -15.42 27.89
C TYR A 431 13.68 -15.07 26.49
N LEU A 432 13.22 -13.94 25.97
CA LEU A 432 13.76 -13.25 24.80
C LEU A 432 14.00 -11.78 25.15
N ASP A 433 15.26 -11.36 25.12
CA ASP A 433 15.68 -9.97 25.27
C ASP A 433 15.87 -9.32 23.90
N CYS A 434 15.36 -8.11 23.74
CA CYS A 434 15.73 -7.18 22.67
C CYS A 434 16.30 -5.92 23.33
N THR A 435 17.57 -5.62 23.08
CA THR A 435 18.26 -4.44 23.60
C THR A 435 18.66 -3.52 22.45
N ASP A 436 18.23 -2.26 22.54
CA ASP A 436 18.71 -1.18 21.68
C ASP A 436 19.47 -0.15 22.50
N ASN A 437 20.49 0.45 21.89
CA ASN A 437 21.18 1.62 22.47
C ASN A 437 20.61 2.94 21.91
N GLY A 438 19.30 2.96 21.59
CA GLY A 438 18.60 4.09 21.00
C GLY A 438 18.27 5.21 21.99
N VAL A 439 17.20 5.93 21.72
CA VAL A 439 16.85 7.18 22.41
C VAL A 439 16.28 6.98 23.82
N GLY A 440 15.82 5.76 24.11
CA GLY A 440 15.15 5.36 25.36
C GLY A 440 13.79 6.03 25.61
N MET A 441 13.14 5.66 26.72
CA MET A 441 11.85 6.17 27.16
C MET A 441 11.95 6.75 28.58
N GLY A 442 11.25 7.85 28.84
CA GLY A 442 11.05 8.42 30.16
C GLY A 442 9.64 8.10 30.70
N LEU A 443 9.29 8.66 31.85
CA LEU A 443 8.00 8.42 32.49
C LEU A 443 6.80 8.87 31.62
N SER A 444 6.96 9.97 30.88
CA SER A 444 5.95 10.48 29.93
C SER A 444 5.70 9.52 28.78
N GLU A 445 6.76 8.93 28.21
CA GLU A 445 6.63 7.98 27.11
C GLU A 445 6.01 6.67 27.58
N LEU A 446 6.42 6.19 28.78
CA LEU A 446 5.91 4.97 29.38
C LEU A 446 4.42 5.05 29.72
N THR A 447 3.98 6.14 30.36
CA THR A 447 2.57 6.33 30.77
C THR A 447 1.68 6.87 29.65
N GLY A 448 2.27 7.50 28.63
CA GLY A 448 1.57 8.11 27.51
C GLY A 448 1.46 7.18 26.30
N VAL A 449 2.55 7.03 25.55
CA VAL A 449 2.55 6.33 24.25
C VAL A 449 2.62 4.82 24.43
N PHE A 450 3.46 4.35 25.35
CA PHE A 450 3.68 2.92 25.53
C PHE A 450 2.49 2.22 26.19
N ALA A 451 1.83 2.87 27.16
CA ALA A 451 0.66 2.33 27.84
C ALA A 451 -0.67 2.49 27.08
N ARG A 452 -0.74 3.35 26.05
CA ARG A 452 -1.97 3.58 25.29
C ARG A 452 -1.91 2.91 23.92
N ALA A 453 -2.67 1.82 23.77
CA ALA A 453 -2.86 1.19 22.46
C ALA A 453 -3.42 2.21 21.45
N GLY A 454 -2.76 2.34 20.30
CA GLY A 454 -3.12 3.32 19.26
C GLY A 454 -2.32 4.62 19.29
N ALA A 455 -1.54 4.90 20.34
CA ALA A 455 -0.69 6.08 20.42
C ALA A 455 0.68 5.83 19.77
N ARG A 456 1.24 6.84 19.09
CA ARG A 456 2.56 6.76 18.45
C ARG A 456 3.51 7.76 19.10
N PHE A 457 4.80 7.45 19.12
CA PHE A 457 5.80 8.42 19.59
C PHE A 457 5.87 9.64 18.66
N ALA A 458 5.55 9.45 17.38
CA ALA A 458 5.43 10.54 16.40
C ALA A 458 4.34 11.57 16.77
N ASP A 459 3.40 11.21 17.65
CA ASP A 459 2.36 12.10 18.14
C ASP A 459 2.75 12.87 19.41
N LEU A 460 3.93 12.58 19.99
CA LEU A 460 4.44 13.30 21.16
C LEU A 460 4.81 14.73 20.80
N ALA A 461 4.46 15.67 21.69
CA ALA A 461 4.84 17.07 21.56
C ALA A 461 6.35 17.26 21.46
N GLU A 462 7.14 16.54 22.27
CA GLU A 462 8.61 16.60 22.22
C GLU A 462 9.17 16.22 20.84
N PHE A 463 8.65 15.14 20.24
CA PHE A 463 9.10 14.71 18.92
C PHE A 463 8.76 15.73 17.84
N ARG A 464 7.57 16.35 17.92
CA ARG A 464 7.16 17.41 16.99
C ARG A 464 8.00 18.68 17.16
N ASP A 465 8.33 19.06 18.39
CA ASP A 465 9.23 20.18 18.66
C ASP A 465 10.59 19.95 18.00
N GLU A 466 11.15 18.75 18.17
CA GLU A 466 12.43 18.41 17.55
C GLU A 466 12.35 18.31 16.04
N GLN A 467 11.28 17.77 15.45
CA GLN A 467 11.11 17.80 13.99
C GLN A 467 11.12 19.24 13.45
N VAL A 468 10.51 20.19 14.17
CA VAL A 468 10.58 21.60 13.81
C VAL A 468 12.02 22.11 13.93
N ASP A 469 12.73 21.79 15.00
CA ASP A 469 14.12 22.20 15.17
C ASP A 469 15.04 21.60 14.08
N TRP A 470 14.83 20.34 13.74
CA TRP A 470 15.52 19.59 12.69
C TRP A 470 15.27 20.18 11.29
N SER A 471 14.05 20.63 11.01
CA SER A 471 13.68 21.24 9.73
C SER A 471 14.34 22.61 9.48
N ARG A 472 14.83 23.27 10.54
CA ARG A 472 15.52 24.58 10.44
C ARG A 472 16.98 24.46 10.03
N LEU A 473 17.56 23.26 10.09
CA LEU A 473 18.93 23.02 9.67
C LEU A 473 19.01 22.95 8.15
N ASP A 474 20.17 23.30 7.59
CA ASP A 474 20.46 23.16 6.18
C ASP A 474 21.67 22.21 5.99
N PRO A 475 21.49 21.02 5.39
CA PRO A 475 20.21 20.40 5.03
C PRO A 475 19.40 19.93 6.26
N PRO A 476 18.06 19.81 6.17
CA PRO A 476 17.21 19.38 7.27
C PRO A 476 17.51 17.94 7.69
N ILE A 477 17.23 17.60 8.96
CA ILE A 477 17.32 16.22 9.46
C ILE A 477 15.95 15.56 9.31
N GLU A 478 15.88 14.50 8.53
CA GLU A 478 14.64 13.73 8.31
C GLU A 478 14.63 12.43 9.11
N LEU A 479 13.46 12.11 9.69
CA LEU A 479 13.20 10.84 10.35
C LEU A 479 11.87 10.28 9.87
N HIS A 480 11.91 9.06 9.34
CA HIS A 480 10.73 8.31 8.92
C HIS A 480 10.50 7.13 9.87
N PRO A 481 9.49 7.20 10.76
CA PRO A 481 9.21 6.16 11.74
C PRO A 481 8.45 4.97 11.12
N ASN A 482 8.78 3.76 11.58
CA ASN A 482 8.11 2.52 11.17
C ASN A 482 6.76 2.33 11.89
N SER A 483 6.61 2.91 13.08
CA SER A 483 5.40 2.80 13.90
C SER A 483 4.22 3.57 13.30
N ARG A 484 3.20 2.85 12.80
CA ARG A 484 2.01 3.45 12.14
C ARG A 484 0.72 3.37 12.95
N PHE A 485 0.54 2.29 13.71
CA PHE A 485 -0.72 1.98 14.39
C PHE A 485 -0.66 2.11 15.91
N GLY A 486 0.53 2.19 16.53
CA GLY A 486 0.65 2.32 17.99
C GLY A 486 0.20 1.08 18.78
N ILE A 487 0.11 -0.10 18.14
CA ILE A 487 -0.34 -1.36 18.77
C ILE A 487 0.76 -2.44 18.83
N GLY A 488 1.97 -2.15 18.32
CA GLY A 488 3.04 -3.15 18.17
C GLY A 488 3.44 -3.82 19.49
N VAL A 489 3.36 -3.12 20.61
CA VAL A 489 3.66 -3.67 21.95
C VAL A 489 2.70 -4.79 22.35
N LEU A 490 1.43 -4.73 21.92
CA LEU A 490 0.45 -5.78 22.25
C LEU A 490 0.81 -7.12 21.60
N SER A 491 1.53 -7.09 20.46
CA SER A 491 2.00 -8.29 19.78
C SER A 491 2.97 -9.11 20.64
N TYR A 492 3.67 -8.50 21.60
CA TYR A 492 4.62 -9.19 22.48
C TYR A 492 3.95 -10.25 23.35
N PHE A 493 2.68 -10.02 23.74
CA PHE A 493 1.89 -10.98 24.48
C PHE A 493 1.51 -12.22 23.65
N MET A 494 1.76 -12.25 22.33
CA MET A 494 1.68 -13.51 21.57
C MET A 494 2.78 -14.50 21.98
N LEU A 495 3.93 -14.01 22.46
CA LEU A 495 5.08 -14.82 22.87
C LEU A 495 5.25 -14.92 24.38
N ALA A 496 4.77 -13.93 25.15
CA ALA A 496 5.05 -13.82 26.58
C ALA A 496 3.78 -13.67 27.44
N ASP A 497 3.91 -14.09 28.71
CA ASP A 497 2.92 -13.82 29.77
C ASP A 497 3.28 -12.57 30.58
N GLU A 498 4.58 -12.23 30.64
CA GLU A 498 5.10 -11.08 31.36
C GLU A 498 6.16 -10.36 30.52
N ILE A 499 6.16 -9.02 30.61
CA ILE A 499 7.15 -8.16 29.92
C ILE A 499 7.86 -7.34 30.97
N THR A 500 9.20 -7.33 30.93
CA THR A 500 10.03 -6.44 31.73
C THR A 500 10.78 -5.48 30.82
N ILE A 501 10.70 -4.19 31.08
CA ILE A 501 11.34 -3.14 30.29
C ILE A 501 12.32 -2.42 31.20
N THR A 502 13.56 -2.27 30.76
CA THR A 502 14.53 -1.37 31.41
C THR A 502 14.93 -0.30 30.40
N THR A 503 14.76 0.97 30.74
CA THR A 503 14.95 2.06 29.77
C THR A 503 15.57 3.29 30.41
N CYS A 504 16.35 4.02 29.64
CA CYS A 504 16.99 5.27 30.04
C CYS A 504 16.87 6.29 28.92
N ARG A 505 16.13 7.37 29.17
CA ARG A 505 15.87 8.42 28.19
C ARG A 505 17.10 9.29 27.96
N MET A 506 17.48 9.54 26.70
CA MET A 506 18.44 10.59 26.36
C MET A 506 17.80 11.97 26.50
N SER A 507 18.45 12.92 27.18
CA SER A 507 17.98 14.31 27.24
C SER A 507 18.00 14.99 25.87
N ARG A 508 16.94 15.73 25.52
CA ARG A 508 16.88 16.52 24.27
C ARG A 508 17.88 17.66 24.20
N TYR A 509 18.24 18.27 25.34
CA TYR A 509 19.08 19.47 25.38
C TYR A 509 20.56 19.16 25.54
N THR A 510 20.87 18.21 26.43
CA THR A 510 22.26 17.92 26.79
C THR A 510 22.77 16.66 26.13
N GLY A 511 21.87 15.75 25.72
CA GLY A 511 22.18 14.39 25.26
C GLY A 511 22.71 13.46 26.36
N HIS A 512 22.62 13.86 27.63
CA HIS A 512 23.00 13.01 28.77
C HIS A 512 21.89 12.01 29.12
N PRO A 513 22.22 10.88 29.76
CA PRO A 513 21.22 9.94 30.26
C PRO A 513 20.36 10.56 31.37
N GLY A 514 19.06 10.32 31.28
CA GLY A 514 18.08 10.59 32.33
C GLY A 514 18.00 9.45 33.36
N PRO A 515 16.98 9.46 34.22
CA PRO A 515 16.74 8.37 35.17
C PRO A 515 16.49 7.04 34.45
N VAL A 516 16.86 5.95 35.12
CA VAL A 516 16.60 4.59 34.63
C VAL A 516 15.29 4.10 35.21
N TYR A 517 14.37 3.67 34.35
CA TYR A 517 13.12 3.07 34.76
C TYR A 517 13.10 1.59 34.45
N GLN A 518 12.58 0.80 35.39
CA GLN A 518 12.18 -0.58 35.19
C GLN A 518 10.65 -0.64 35.20
N VAL A 519 10.06 -1.29 34.20
CA VAL A 519 8.61 -1.48 34.09
C VAL A 519 8.32 -2.97 33.99
N THR A 520 7.40 -3.45 34.82
CA THR A 520 6.88 -4.82 34.72
C THR A 520 5.41 -4.79 34.34
N ILE A 521 5.03 -5.65 33.38
CA ILE A 521 3.66 -5.78 32.87
C ILE A 521 3.30 -7.26 32.86
N THR A 522 2.45 -7.68 33.79
CA THR A 522 2.10 -9.09 34.00
C THR A 522 0.88 -9.49 33.20
N GLY A 523 0.90 -9.27 31.88
CA GLY A 523 -0.20 -9.62 31.00
C GLY A 523 -0.98 -8.40 30.50
N PRO A 524 -1.89 -8.64 29.55
CA PRO A 524 -2.58 -7.58 28.85
C PRO A 524 -3.70 -6.95 29.68
N GLY A 525 -3.72 -5.62 29.71
CA GLY A 525 -4.68 -4.85 30.52
C GLY A 525 -4.31 -4.74 32.01
N HIS A 526 -3.19 -5.33 32.43
CA HIS A 526 -2.66 -5.16 33.78
C HIS A 526 -1.95 -3.82 33.95
N LEU A 527 -1.85 -3.37 35.20
CA LEU A 527 -1.16 -2.13 35.54
C LEU A 527 0.33 -2.23 35.21
N PHE A 528 0.90 -1.10 34.81
CA PHE A 528 2.33 -0.94 34.56
C PHE A 528 3.01 -0.63 35.89
N GLU A 529 3.79 -1.56 36.41
CA GLU A 529 4.57 -1.34 37.62
C GLU A 529 5.87 -0.61 37.26
N ILE A 530 5.86 0.72 37.31
CA ILE A 530 7.01 1.56 36.98
C ILE A 530 7.83 1.87 38.23
N LYS A 531 9.11 1.50 38.22
CA LYS A 531 10.07 1.76 39.30
C LYS A 531 11.28 2.53 38.77
N GLU A 532 11.62 3.64 39.42
CA GLU A 532 12.89 4.32 39.20
C GLU A 532 14.03 3.54 39.88
N LEU A 533 15.07 3.21 39.13
CA LEU A 533 16.25 2.54 39.65
C LEU A 533 17.31 3.58 40.06
N PRO A 534 18.01 3.39 41.19
CA PRO A 534 19.00 4.35 41.71
C PRO A 534 20.32 4.35 40.91
N THR A 535 20.38 3.68 39.77
CA THR A 535 21.58 3.53 38.94
C THR A 535 21.62 4.57 37.83
N GLN A 536 22.82 5.08 37.51
CA GLN A 536 23.03 5.81 36.26
C GLN A 536 23.15 4.80 35.11
N GLY A 537 22.27 4.93 34.12
CA GLY A 537 22.26 4.09 32.92
C GLY A 537 22.86 4.79 31.71
N THR A 538 22.96 4.06 30.61
CA THR A 538 23.22 4.60 29.27
C THR A 538 21.91 4.71 28.51
N PRO A 539 21.73 5.71 27.62
CA PRO A 539 20.49 5.82 26.87
C PRO A 539 20.23 4.60 25.99
N GLY A 540 18.98 4.12 25.98
CA GLY A 540 18.56 2.90 25.30
C GLY A 540 17.40 2.20 26.01
N THR A 541 16.99 1.06 25.47
CA THR A 541 15.93 0.21 26.04
C THR A 541 16.29 -1.27 25.93
N THR A 542 16.02 -2.02 26.99
CA THR A 542 15.99 -3.49 26.98
C THR A 542 14.57 -3.94 27.27
N ILE A 543 13.98 -4.69 26.35
CA ILE A 543 12.69 -5.36 26.51
C ILE A 543 12.96 -6.84 26.69
N ARG A 544 12.61 -7.38 27.86
CA ARG A 544 12.61 -8.81 28.17
C ARG A 544 11.19 -9.35 28.07
N LEU A 545 11.00 -10.31 27.19
CA LEU A 545 9.81 -11.12 27.09
C LEU A 545 10.01 -12.40 27.90
N HIS A 546 9.22 -12.62 28.96
CA HIS A 546 9.19 -13.89 29.67
C HIS A 546 8.27 -14.84 28.90
N LEU A 547 8.88 -15.75 28.14
CA LEU A 547 8.20 -16.56 27.15
C LEU A 547 7.24 -17.55 27.82
N ARG A 548 6.11 -17.81 27.15
CA ARG A 548 5.15 -18.82 27.60
C ARG A 548 5.74 -20.22 27.42
N SER A 549 5.19 -21.20 28.14
CA SER A 549 5.51 -22.61 27.89
C SER A 549 5.07 -23.01 26.48
N GLY A 550 5.93 -23.70 25.73
CA GLY A 550 5.62 -24.20 24.38
C GLY A 550 5.89 -23.20 23.23
N ILE A 551 6.58 -22.10 23.49
CA ILE A 551 7.15 -21.24 22.45
C ILE A 551 8.42 -21.90 21.91
N GLU A 552 8.40 -22.29 20.64
CA GLU A 552 9.53 -22.93 19.94
C GLU A 552 10.25 -21.96 19.01
N GLU A 553 9.69 -20.77 18.80
CA GLU A 553 10.23 -19.75 17.90
C GLU A 553 11.64 -19.30 18.32
N SER A 554 12.63 -19.50 17.44
CA SER A 554 13.99 -18.99 17.59
C SER A 554 14.09 -17.57 17.04
N CYS A 555 14.65 -16.63 17.82
CA CYS A 555 14.92 -15.27 17.37
C CYS A 555 15.96 -15.25 16.24
N VAL A 556 16.93 -16.17 16.26
CA VAL A 556 17.96 -16.31 15.23
C VAL A 556 17.34 -16.77 13.91
N GLU A 557 16.53 -17.83 13.93
CA GLU A 557 15.85 -18.30 12.72
C GLU A 557 14.83 -17.28 12.20
N THR A 558 14.09 -16.64 13.10
CA THR A 558 13.08 -15.65 12.72
C THR A 558 13.71 -14.42 12.09
N LEU A 559 14.75 -13.84 12.69
CA LEU A 559 15.47 -12.70 12.10
C LEU A 559 16.26 -13.12 10.86
N GLY A 560 16.86 -14.32 10.85
CA GLY A 560 17.47 -14.93 9.66
C GLY A 560 16.51 -15.00 8.49
N ARG A 561 15.22 -15.19 8.78
CA ARG A 561 14.14 -15.21 7.80
C ARG A 561 13.58 -13.82 7.49
N LEU A 562 13.61 -12.85 8.39
CA LEU A 562 12.91 -11.58 8.17
C LEU A 562 13.85 -10.45 7.72
N LEU A 563 15.06 -10.41 8.26
CA LEU A 563 16.00 -9.30 8.15
C LEU A 563 17.09 -9.63 7.12
N ALA A 564 17.02 -8.95 5.97
CA ALA A 564 18.01 -9.05 4.92
C ALA A 564 19.09 -7.96 5.02
N ILE A 565 18.73 -6.74 5.40
CA ILE A 565 19.66 -5.62 5.55
C ILE A 565 19.38 -4.92 6.88
N ALA A 566 20.34 -4.88 7.79
CA ALA A 566 20.18 -4.14 9.03
C ALA A 566 20.68 -2.70 8.87
N GLU A 567 19.89 -1.68 9.20
CA GLU A 567 20.37 -0.28 9.15
C GLU A 567 21.39 0.02 10.26
N PHE A 568 21.28 -0.67 11.39
CA PHE A 568 22.20 -0.60 12.53
C PHE A 568 22.76 -1.99 12.81
N ASP A 569 23.93 -2.04 13.43
CA ASP A 569 24.61 -3.31 13.73
C ASP A 569 23.69 -4.17 14.61
N THR A 570 23.32 -5.35 14.09
CA THR A 570 22.31 -6.20 14.72
C THR A 570 22.85 -7.60 14.98
N THR A 571 22.67 -8.10 16.20
CA THR A 571 23.11 -9.46 16.61
C THR A 571 21.94 -10.24 17.20
N ALA A 572 21.89 -11.55 16.97
CA ALA A 572 20.88 -12.42 17.57
C ALA A 572 21.51 -13.73 18.05
N GLN A 573 21.22 -14.14 19.28
CA GLN A 573 21.71 -15.38 19.87
C GLN A 573 20.57 -16.20 20.48
N HIS A 574 20.56 -17.51 20.22
CA HIS A 574 19.67 -18.48 20.88
C HIS A 574 20.48 -19.75 21.21
N GLY A 575 20.79 -19.95 22.49
CA GLY A 575 21.68 -21.04 22.90
C GLY A 575 23.07 -20.93 22.24
N CYS A 576 23.43 -21.90 21.40
CA CYS A 576 24.68 -21.90 20.61
C CYS A 576 24.54 -21.29 19.21
N GLU A 577 23.32 -21.01 18.75
CA GLU A 577 23.08 -20.35 17.47
C GLU A 577 23.33 -18.85 17.60
N HIS A 578 24.02 -18.27 16.62
CA HIS A 578 24.33 -16.85 16.57
C HIS A 578 24.30 -16.38 15.11
N SER A 579 23.68 -15.23 14.88
CA SER A 579 23.75 -14.50 13.60
C SER A 579 24.08 -13.02 13.85
N HIS A 580 24.84 -12.43 12.93
CA HIS A 580 25.26 -11.03 12.97
C HIS A 580 24.98 -10.39 11.61
N TRP A 581 24.28 -9.26 11.66
CA TRP A 581 23.98 -8.40 10.52
C TRP A 581 24.75 -7.08 10.69
N PRO A 582 25.88 -6.91 10.00
CA PRO A 582 26.57 -5.63 9.97
C PRO A 582 25.70 -4.53 9.35
N ALA A 583 25.84 -3.31 9.83
CA ALA A 583 25.06 -2.17 9.35
C ALA A 583 25.23 -1.93 7.84
N GLY A 584 24.14 -1.88 7.09
CA GLY A 584 24.07 -1.60 5.66
C GLY A 584 24.50 -2.75 4.75
N ILE A 585 24.84 -3.92 5.31
CA ILE A 585 25.31 -5.07 4.53
C ILE A 585 24.16 -6.07 4.35
N PHE A 586 24.00 -6.58 3.13
CA PHE A 586 23.05 -7.65 2.82
C PHE A 586 23.51 -8.97 3.45
N PHE A 587 22.60 -9.63 4.16
CA PHE A 587 22.86 -10.89 4.86
C PHE A 587 22.39 -12.08 4.03
N GLU A 588 23.33 -12.96 3.68
CA GLU A 588 23.11 -14.13 2.82
C GLU A 588 22.46 -15.34 3.55
N GLY A 589 21.84 -15.13 4.71
CA GLY A 589 21.24 -16.21 5.49
C GLY A 589 19.89 -16.65 4.96
N GLY A 590 19.78 -17.89 4.49
CA GLY A 590 18.52 -18.57 4.16
C GLY A 590 17.91 -18.30 2.78
N TYR A 591 18.39 -17.28 2.05
CA TYR A 591 17.72 -16.76 0.84
C TYR A 591 18.50 -16.94 -0.48
N THR A 592 19.81 -16.82 -0.44
CA THR A 592 20.69 -16.90 -1.61
C THR A 592 21.96 -17.60 -1.20
N ARG A 593 22.33 -18.70 -1.88
CA ARG A 593 23.61 -19.40 -1.64
C ARG A 593 24.73 -18.93 -2.59
N GLU A 594 24.52 -17.80 -3.26
CA GLU A 594 25.17 -17.47 -4.54
C GLU A 594 25.49 -15.97 -4.67
N ILE A 595 26.26 -15.64 -5.71
CA ILE A 595 26.86 -14.33 -5.99
C ILE A 595 25.82 -13.20 -5.88
N THR A 596 26.15 -12.15 -5.14
CA THR A 596 25.38 -10.92 -5.05
C THR A 596 26.18 -9.71 -5.50
N VAL A 597 25.51 -8.71 -6.09
CA VAL A 597 26.10 -7.40 -6.41
C VAL A 597 25.20 -6.34 -5.81
N THR A 598 25.72 -5.61 -4.82
CA THR A 598 25.00 -4.51 -4.18
C THR A 598 25.38 -3.19 -4.85
N ASP A 599 24.39 -2.37 -5.14
CA ASP A 599 24.60 -1.04 -5.71
C ASP A 599 25.27 -0.09 -4.69
N ALA A 600 25.75 1.06 -5.16
CA ALA A 600 26.43 2.03 -4.29
C ALA A 600 25.56 2.56 -3.14
N THR A 601 24.23 2.53 -3.28
CA THR A 601 23.29 3.02 -2.25
C THR A 601 22.90 1.94 -1.22
N GLY A 602 23.14 0.66 -1.52
CA GLY A 602 22.65 -0.46 -0.71
C GLY A 602 21.15 -0.71 -0.82
N GLN A 603 20.45 -0.05 -1.74
CA GLN A 603 19.01 -0.22 -1.94
C GLN A 603 18.67 -1.31 -2.96
N VAL A 604 19.60 -1.69 -3.85
CA VAL A 604 19.39 -2.77 -4.82
C VAL A 604 20.51 -3.79 -4.68
N VAL A 605 20.12 -5.03 -4.43
CA VAL A 605 21.02 -6.17 -4.35
C VAL A 605 20.66 -7.14 -5.47
N TRP A 606 21.45 -7.16 -6.52
CA TRP A 606 21.33 -8.13 -7.61
C TRP A 606 21.75 -9.51 -7.11
N CYS A 607 21.01 -10.55 -7.51
CA CYS A 607 21.28 -11.92 -7.07
C CYS A 607 21.12 -12.93 -8.21
N GLU A 608 21.92 -14.01 -8.15
CA GLU A 608 21.87 -15.08 -9.15
C GLU A 608 20.52 -15.84 -9.15
N SER A 609 19.93 -16.00 -7.97
CA SER A 609 18.66 -16.70 -7.75
C SER A 609 17.82 -15.97 -6.70
N GLY A 610 16.50 -16.10 -6.78
CA GLY A 610 15.57 -15.41 -5.88
C GLY A 610 15.40 -13.91 -6.20
N GLY A 611 15.11 -13.14 -5.17
CA GLY A 611 14.78 -11.71 -5.24
C GLY A 611 13.48 -11.40 -4.48
N GLY A 612 13.21 -10.12 -4.24
CA GLY A 612 12.11 -9.72 -3.36
C GLY A 612 12.10 -8.24 -3.03
N LEU A 613 11.00 -7.78 -2.43
CA LEU A 613 10.91 -6.45 -1.87
C LEU A 613 11.25 -6.47 -0.38
N LEU A 614 12.11 -5.55 0.01
CA LEU A 614 12.44 -5.26 1.40
C LEU A 614 11.83 -3.89 1.76
N VAL A 615 11.36 -3.75 2.99
CA VAL A 615 10.94 -2.47 3.56
C VAL A 615 11.73 -2.27 4.83
N ASP A 616 12.57 -1.23 4.85
CA ASP A 616 13.52 -0.97 5.94
C ASP A 616 14.38 -2.21 6.26
N GLY A 617 14.79 -2.93 5.22
CA GLY A 617 15.62 -4.13 5.30
C GLY A 617 14.88 -5.43 5.63
N LEU A 618 13.57 -5.37 5.89
CA LEU A 618 12.73 -6.53 6.21
C LEU A 618 11.92 -7.02 5.00
N HIS A 619 11.88 -8.32 4.76
CA HIS A 619 11.07 -8.91 3.69
C HIS A 619 9.57 -8.58 3.81
N THR A 620 8.96 -8.15 2.71
CA THR A 620 7.52 -7.89 2.63
C THR A 620 6.95 -8.31 1.26
N GLY A 621 5.90 -9.12 1.23
CA GLY A 621 5.29 -9.71 0.02
C GLY A 621 5.39 -11.25 -0.04
N PRO A 622 4.70 -11.93 -0.98
CA PRO A 622 4.87 -13.37 -1.17
C PRO A 622 6.33 -13.70 -1.52
N ARG A 623 6.86 -14.76 -0.89
CA ARG A 623 8.27 -15.17 -0.98
C ARG A 623 8.73 -15.62 -2.38
N HIS A 624 7.80 -15.83 -3.30
CA HIS A 624 8.05 -16.39 -4.63
C HIS A 624 7.23 -15.68 -5.70
N GLY A 625 7.87 -15.38 -6.83
CA GLY A 625 7.18 -15.21 -8.12
C GLY A 625 7.43 -13.89 -8.84
N ASP A 626 7.36 -12.74 -8.17
CA ASP A 626 7.14 -11.47 -8.88
C ASP A 626 8.39 -10.57 -9.04
N THR A 627 9.52 -10.94 -8.45
CA THR A 627 10.79 -10.21 -8.59
C THR A 627 11.97 -11.16 -8.56
N LEU A 628 12.17 -11.94 -9.62
CA LEU A 628 13.39 -12.73 -9.80
C LEU A 628 14.53 -11.83 -10.31
N GLY A 629 15.70 -11.90 -9.67
CA GLY A 629 16.96 -11.26 -10.10
C GLY A 629 17.51 -10.14 -9.21
N ALA A 630 16.71 -9.56 -8.30
CA ALA A 630 17.19 -8.56 -7.35
C ALA A 630 16.31 -8.44 -6.10
N PHE A 631 16.92 -8.05 -4.98
CA PHE A 631 16.25 -7.48 -3.82
C PHE A 631 16.23 -5.96 -3.93
N VAL A 632 15.07 -5.34 -3.71
CA VAL A 632 14.92 -3.88 -3.70
C VAL A 632 14.41 -3.43 -2.34
N ASN A 633 15.23 -2.64 -1.65
CA ASN A 633 14.98 -2.13 -0.31
C ASN A 633 14.36 -0.73 -0.35
N LEU A 634 13.06 -0.68 -0.06
CA LEU A 634 12.27 0.53 0.03
C LEU A 634 12.41 1.12 1.44
N THR A 635 13.07 2.28 1.54
CA THR A 635 13.37 2.95 2.81
C THR A 635 13.04 4.44 2.76
N GLY A 636 12.82 5.05 3.93
CA GLY A 636 12.54 6.49 4.04
C GLY A 636 11.32 6.93 3.23
N HIS A 637 11.48 7.96 2.39
CA HIS A 637 10.44 8.46 1.48
C HIS A 637 9.84 7.40 0.53
N ASN A 638 10.58 6.33 0.22
CA ASN A 638 10.14 5.26 -0.67
C ASN A 638 9.39 4.12 0.07
N ALA A 639 9.27 4.17 1.40
CA ALA A 639 8.64 3.13 2.19
C ALA A 639 7.11 3.05 1.94
N PRO A 640 6.56 1.90 1.51
CA PRO A 640 5.18 1.80 1.07
C PRO A 640 4.16 1.66 2.20
N ARG A 641 2.86 1.63 1.88
CA ARG A 641 1.83 1.18 2.82
C ARG A 641 1.80 -0.33 2.89
N LEU A 642 1.76 -0.85 4.12
CA LEU A 642 1.69 -2.28 4.41
C LEU A 642 0.35 -2.63 5.06
N SER A 643 -0.02 -3.90 4.93
CA SER A 643 -1.09 -4.53 5.71
C SER A 643 -0.78 -4.51 7.21
N VAL A 644 -1.80 -4.79 8.05
CA VAL A 644 -1.66 -4.79 9.51
C VAL A 644 -0.66 -5.86 9.99
N ASP A 645 -0.64 -7.02 9.35
CA ASP A 645 0.35 -8.09 9.59
C ASP A 645 1.72 -7.83 8.93
N ARG A 646 1.86 -6.67 8.26
CA ARG A 646 3.05 -6.21 7.52
C ARG A 646 3.56 -7.19 6.44
N THR A 647 2.75 -8.16 6.02
CA THR A 647 3.17 -9.17 5.02
C THR A 647 2.91 -8.72 3.59
N THR A 648 2.01 -7.75 3.38
CA THR A 648 1.52 -7.36 2.06
C THR A 648 1.68 -5.87 1.83
N ILE A 649 2.17 -5.49 0.65
CA ILE A 649 2.24 -4.10 0.21
C ILE A 649 0.86 -3.68 -0.33
N LEU A 650 0.32 -2.58 0.18
CA LEU A 650 -0.97 -2.00 -0.20
C LEU A 650 -0.84 -0.80 -1.17
N SER A 651 0.37 -0.27 -1.35
CA SER A 651 0.68 0.81 -2.30
C SER A 651 1.17 0.26 -3.64
N ASP A 652 0.95 0.98 -4.73
CA ASP A 652 1.70 0.72 -5.97
C ASP A 652 3.15 1.20 -5.81
N VAL A 653 4.09 0.25 -5.86
CA VAL A 653 5.53 0.49 -5.71
C VAL A 653 6.31 0.26 -7.00
N ALA A 654 5.66 -0.22 -8.05
CA ALA A 654 6.34 -0.57 -9.30
C ALA A 654 7.14 0.60 -9.90
N PRO A 655 6.65 1.87 -9.92
CA PRO A 655 7.42 2.98 -10.46
C PRO A 655 8.75 3.21 -9.75
N VAL A 656 8.73 3.19 -8.41
CA VAL A 656 9.91 3.43 -7.56
C VAL A 656 10.89 2.27 -7.67
N VAL A 657 10.38 1.03 -7.67
CA VAL A 657 11.20 -0.18 -7.83
C VAL A 657 11.94 -0.16 -9.17
N HIS A 658 11.25 0.17 -10.26
CA HIS A 658 11.88 0.28 -11.59
C HIS A 658 12.93 1.40 -11.67
N GLU A 659 12.70 2.53 -10.99
CA GLU A 659 13.65 3.64 -10.94
C GLU A 659 14.94 3.22 -10.20
N LEU A 660 14.81 2.62 -9.03
CA LEU A 660 15.94 2.13 -8.24
C LEU A 660 16.73 1.05 -9.00
N GLN A 661 16.05 0.06 -9.58
CA GLN A 661 16.69 -0.97 -10.40
C GLN A 661 17.43 -0.36 -11.58
N ARG A 662 16.83 0.59 -12.30
CA ARG A 662 17.49 1.26 -13.44
C ARG A 662 18.75 1.99 -13.02
N ALA A 663 18.71 2.69 -11.88
CA ALA A 663 19.86 3.40 -11.32
C ALA A 663 20.99 2.46 -10.88
N ALA A 664 20.67 1.22 -10.48
CA ALA A 664 21.62 0.21 -10.02
C ALA A 664 22.25 -0.65 -11.14
N ILE A 665 21.78 -0.56 -12.38
CA ILE A 665 22.31 -1.32 -13.52
C ILE A 665 23.80 -1.02 -13.82
N PRO A 666 24.28 0.25 -13.78
CA PRO A 666 25.70 0.53 -14.00
C PRO A 666 26.63 -0.22 -13.05
N ASP A 667 26.25 -0.37 -11.77
CA ASP A 667 27.02 -1.11 -10.78
C ASP A 667 27.04 -2.61 -11.09
N LEU A 668 25.92 -3.17 -11.54
CA LEU A 668 25.82 -4.55 -12.03
C LEU A 668 26.75 -4.79 -13.24
N ILE A 669 26.74 -3.88 -14.22
CA ILE A 669 27.59 -3.96 -15.42
C ILE A 669 29.06 -3.87 -15.05
N CYS A 670 29.42 -2.95 -14.13
CA CYS A 670 30.79 -2.78 -13.65
C CYS A 670 31.30 -4.04 -12.94
N ALA A 671 30.48 -4.67 -12.10
CA ALA A 671 30.85 -5.90 -11.40
C ALA A 671 31.06 -7.09 -12.35
N GLY A 672 30.18 -7.25 -13.36
CA GLY A 672 30.30 -8.26 -14.42
C GLY A 672 30.13 -9.72 -13.99
N THR A 673 30.14 -10.04 -12.69
CA THR A 673 30.10 -11.41 -12.14
C THR A 673 28.76 -12.12 -12.36
N LEU A 674 27.65 -11.37 -12.43
CA LEU A 674 26.30 -11.91 -12.62
C LEU A 674 25.83 -11.91 -14.08
N LEU A 675 26.48 -11.15 -14.98
CA LEU A 675 26.06 -10.98 -16.38
C LEU A 675 26.43 -12.17 -17.27
N THR A 676 26.18 -13.39 -16.80
CA THR A 676 26.32 -14.59 -17.62
C THR A 676 25.13 -14.71 -18.58
N GLU A 677 25.35 -15.35 -19.73
CA GLU A 677 24.25 -15.62 -20.67
C GLU A 677 23.12 -16.43 -20.00
N GLU A 678 23.46 -17.33 -19.07
CA GLU A 678 22.49 -18.14 -18.34
C GLU A 678 21.63 -17.30 -17.38
N TRP A 679 22.23 -16.38 -16.65
CA TRP A 679 21.49 -15.52 -15.74
C TRP A 679 20.58 -14.56 -16.50
N LEU A 680 21.08 -13.92 -17.56
CA LEU A 680 20.26 -13.07 -18.44
C LEU A 680 19.12 -13.86 -19.12
N SER A 681 19.32 -15.15 -19.44
CA SER A 681 18.25 -16.06 -19.87
C SER A 681 17.10 -16.08 -18.87
N ARG A 682 17.47 -16.44 -17.64
CA ARG A 682 16.51 -16.72 -16.57
C ARG A 682 15.78 -15.44 -16.23
N LEU A 683 16.51 -14.34 -16.12
CA LEU A 683 15.96 -13.01 -15.91
C LEU A 683 15.01 -12.60 -17.05
N GLY A 684 15.32 -12.88 -18.31
CA GLY A 684 14.42 -12.58 -19.43
C GLY A 684 13.09 -13.35 -19.37
N PHE A 685 13.10 -14.60 -18.89
CA PHE A 685 11.87 -15.38 -18.69
C PHE A 685 11.07 -14.91 -17.47
N ASP A 686 11.78 -14.63 -16.37
CA ASP A 686 11.19 -14.45 -15.06
C ASP A 686 10.87 -12.96 -14.75
N ASN A 687 11.64 -12.02 -15.31
CA ASN A 687 11.45 -10.58 -15.19
C ASN A 687 11.94 -9.83 -16.46
N PRO A 688 11.19 -9.93 -17.58
CA PRO A 688 11.60 -9.37 -18.87
C PRO A 688 11.83 -7.86 -18.86
N ALA A 689 11.10 -7.12 -18.01
CA ALA A 689 11.27 -5.66 -17.90
C ALA A 689 12.68 -5.27 -17.42
N VAL A 690 13.20 -5.99 -16.42
CA VAL A 690 14.54 -5.73 -15.89
C VAL A 690 15.62 -6.20 -16.86
N ALA A 691 15.43 -7.36 -17.48
CA ALA A 691 16.34 -7.85 -18.52
C ALA A 691 16.46 -6.85 -19.69
N ASP A 692 15.34 -6.28 -20.15
CA ASP A 692 15.34 -5.25 -21.20
C ASP A 692 16.13 -4.00 -20.79
N MET A 693 15.96 -3.52 -19.55
CA MET A 693 16.71 -2.36 -19.04
C MET A 693 18.22 -2.61 -19.02
N ILE A 694 18.65 -3.84 -18.69
CA ILE A 694 20.06 -4.24 -18.71
C ILE A 694 20.58 -4.29 -20.15
N ALA A 695 19.81 -4.90 -21.07
CA ALA A 695 20.18 -4.99 -22.49
C ALA A 695 20.30 -3.61 -23.17
N GLU A 696 19.43 -2.66 -22.81
CA GLU A 696 19.47 -1.27 -23.31
C GLU A 696 20.77 -0.54 -22.91
N GLN A 697 21.32 -0.84 -21.74
CA GLN A 697 22.54 -0.21 -21.22
C GLN A 697 23.82 -1.02 -21.51
N SER A 698 23.69 -2.26 -21.99
CA SER A 698 24.78 -3.14 -22.39
C SER A 698 24.56 -3.72 -23.80
N PRO A 699 24.71 -2.91 -24.86
CA PRO A 699 24.45 -3.31 -26.24
C PRO A 699 25.41 -4.38 -26.80
N GLY A 700 26.41 -4.80 -26.02
CA GLY A 700 27.40 -5.82 -26.39
C GLY A 700 26.91 -7.28 -26.28
N HIS A 701 25.71 -7.53 -25.76
CA HIS A 701 25.11 -8.87 -25.63
C HIS A 701 23.90 -9.05 -26.57
N PRO A 702 24.10 -9.23 -27.90
CA PRO A 702 23.00 -9.42 -28.85
C PRO A 702 22.40 -10.83 -28.84
N ILE A 703 22.91 -11.72 -27.97
CA ILE A 703 22.51 -13.13 -27.90
C ILE A 703 21.63 -13.33 -26.68
N PHE A 704 20.34 -13.53 -26.93
CA PHE A 704 19.42 -13.95 -25.90
C PHE A 704 19.30 -15.48 -25.93
N PRO A 705 19.11 -16.15 -24.80
CA PRO A 705 19.19 -17.62 -24.76
C PRO A 705 18.08 -18.35 -25.54
N ALA A 706 16.95 -17.69 -25.82
CA ALA A 706 15.97 -18.15 -26.80
C ALA A 706 16.55 -18.23 -28.23
N ASP A 707 17.58 -17.45 -28.55
CA ASP A 707 18.27 -17.46 -29.85
C ASP A 707 19.10 -18.74 -30.05
N LYS A 708 19.55 -19.41 -28.98
CA LYS A 708 20.21 -20.72 -29.11
C LYS A 708 19.26 -21.81 -29.62
N ALA A 709 17.97 -21.72 -29.24
CA ALA A 709 16.91 -22.56 -29.79
C ALA A 709 16.59 -22.24 -31.27
N LEU A 710 16.97 -21.06 -31.77
CA LEU A 710 16.83 -20.70 -33.19
C LEU A 710 17.88 -21.40 -34.06
N VAL A 711 19.10 -21.58 -33.55
CA VAL A 711 20.26 -22.06 -34.33
C VAL A 711 20.48 -23.58 -34.24
N GLY A 712 19.78 -24.27 -33.34
CA GLY A 712 19.82 -25.74 -33.25
C GLY A 712 21.03 -26.30 -32.50
N GLU A 713 21.72 -25.48 -31.71
CA GLU A 713 22.73 -25.97 -30.77
C GLU A 713 22.04 -26.63 -29.57
N SER A 714 22.45 -27.86 -29.25
CA SER A 714 21.99 -28.59 -28.05
C SER A 714 22.47 -27.86 -26.80
N TRP A 715 21.61 -27.05 -26.19
CA TRP A 715 21.86 -26.44 -24.88
C TRP A 715 21.21 -27.27 -23.77
N PRO A 716 21.87 -27.45 -22.60
CA PRO A 716 21.26 -28.07 -21.43
C PRO A 716 20.31 -27.08 -20.73
N MET A 717 19.25 -26.63 -21.40
CA MET A 717 18.16 -25.97 -20.70
C MET A 717 17.40 -27.03 -19.89
N PRO A 718 16.87 -26.69 -18.70
CA PRO A 718 15.90 -27.54 -18.06
C PRO A 718 14.75 -27.81 -19.04
N PRO A 719 14.25 -29.07 -19.18
CA PRO A 719 13.28 -29.45 -20.20
C PRO A 719 11.97 -28.64 -20.16
N HIS A 720 11.69 -27.94 -19.06
CA HIS A 720 10.53 -27.09 -18.81
C HIS A 720 10.70 -25.62 -19.27
N ARG A 721 11.76 -25.28 -20.03
CA ARG A 721 11.97 -23.94 -20.62
C ARG A 721 12.33 -23.99 -22.12
N GLN A 722 12.06 -25.11 -22.80
CA GLN A 722 12.19 -25.22 -24.25
C GLN A 722 11.01 -24.53 -24.96
N ILE A 723 11.29 -23.90 -26.11
CA ILE A 723 10.27 -23.28 -26.95
C ILE A 723 9.96 -24.22 -28.11
N ASP A 724 8.73 -24.74 -28.18
CA ASP A 724 8.33 -25.63 -29.26
C ASP A 724 8.05 -24.89 -30.58
N GLY A 725 8.16 -25.60 -31.70
CA GLY A 725 7.76 -25.12 -33.02
C GLY A 725 8.82 -24.28 -33.74
N TYR A 726 8.39 -23.46 -34.71
CA TYR A 726 9.27 -22.61 -35.51
C TYR A 726 8.82 -21.14 -35.47
N PRO A 727 9.74 -20.18 -35.33
CA PRO A 727 9.42 -18.76 -35.48
C PRO A 727 9.02 -18.48 -36.94
N LEU A 728 8.41 -17.31 -37.17
CA LEU A 728 8.19 -16.78 -38.51
C LEU A 728 9.53 -16.55 -39.23
N ASP A 729 9.58 -16.77 -40.54
CA ASP A 729 10.83 -16.74 -41.31
C ASP A 729 11.57 -15.39 -41.25
N HIS A 730 10.85 -14.26 -41.21
CA HIS A 730 11.45 -12.93 -41.08
C HIS A 730 12.04 -12.68 -39.67
N ILE A 731 11.42 -13.22 -38.62
CA ILE A 731 11.94 -13.18 -37.25
C ILE A 731 13.20 -14.03 -37.13
N PHE A 732 13.19 -15.23 -37.73
CA PHE A 732 14.36 -16.09 -37.80
C PHE A 732 15.52 -15.41 -38.53
N LEU A 733 15.25 -14.85 -39.71
CA LEU A 733 16.25 -14.16 -40.51
C LEU A 733 16.81 -12.93 -39.80
N TRP A 734 15.95 -12.14 -39.15
CA TRP A 734 16.36 -11.01 -38.31
C TRP A 734 17.34 -11.42 -37.22
N ARG A 735 17.05 -12.51 -36.49
CA ARG A 735 17.92 -13.02 -35.43
C ARG A 735 19.23 -13.58 -35.96
N LEU A 736 19.24 -14.23 -37.12
CA LEU A 736 20.49 -14.68 -37.78
C LEU A 736 21.36 -13.50 -38.22
N LEU A 737 20.76 -12.47 -38.81
CA LEU A 737 21.48 -11.27 -39.25
C LEU A 737 22.05 -10.50 -38.06
N ALA A 738 21.30 -10.36 -36.96
CA ALA A 738 21.78 -9.73 -35.72
C ALA A 738 22.99 -10.46 -35.10
N ARG A 739 23.15 -11.75 -35.37
CA ARG A 739 24.26 -12.59 -34.91
C ARG A 739 25.41 -12.71 -35.90
N ASN A 740 25.29 -12.12 -37.10
CA ASN A 740 26.20 -12.33 -38.22
C ASN A 740 26.37 -13.83 -38.60
N ASP A 741 25.30 -14.62 -38.47
CA ASP A 741 25.28 -16.09 -38.65
C ASP A 741 24.49 -16.52 -39.90
N ALA A 742 24.25 -15.59 -40.83
CA ALA A 742 23.51 -15.83 -42.08
C ALA A 742 24.41 -16.21 -43.27
N VAL A 743 25.69 -16.54 -43.03
CA VAL A 743 26.72 -16.71 -44.07
C VAL A 743 26.34 -17.77 -45.12
N GLU A 744 25.67 -18.85 -44.73
CA GLU A 744 25.23 -19.91 -45.68
C GLU A 744 24.06 -19.47 -46.57
N LEU A 745 23.33 -18.41 -46.20
CA LEU A 745 22.17 -17.88 -46.94
C LEU A 745 22.58 -16.76 -47.91
N THR A 746 23.71 -16.09 -47.68
CA THR A 746 24.18 -14.98 -48.56
C THR A 746 24.51 -15.46 -49.98
N GLY A 747 24.90 -16.72 -50.15
CA GLY A 747 25.11 -17.33 -51.48
C GLY A 747 23.81 -17.55 -52.28
N LEU A 748 22.65 -17.50 -51.61
CA LEU A 748 21.32 -17.69 -52.22
C LEU A 748 20.59 -16.37 -52.45
N ALA A 749 20.90 -15.33 -51.65
CA ALA A 749 20.36 -13.99 -51.77
C ALA A 749 21.44 -12.97 -51.39
N ALA A 750 22.02 -12.29 -52.38
CA ALA A 750 23.09 -11.31 -52.18
C ALA A 750 22.61 -10.07 -51.40
N GLU A 751 21.32 -9.77 -51.49
CA GLU A 751 20.65 -8.64 -50.83
C GLU A 751 20.73 -8.72 -49.28
N LEU A 752 21.02 -9.89 -48.71
CA LEU A 752 21.24 -10.05 -47.27
C LEU A 752 22.45 -9.27 -46.76
N ALA A 753 23.46 -9.06 -47.60
CA ALA A 753 24.65 -8.27 -47.23
C ALA A 753 24.37 -6.76 -47.17
N GLU A 754 23.24 -6.31 -47.73
CA GLU A 754 22.81 -4.90 -47.80
C GLU A 754 21.65 -4.59 -46.84
N ALA A 755 21.33 -5.51 -45.91
CA ALA A 755 20.31 -5.27 -44.90
C ALA A 755 20.64 -4.00 -44.10
N GLY A 756 19.68 -3.08 -44.02
CA GLY A 756 19.82 -1.83 -43.26
C GLY A 756 20.02 -2.06 -41.76
N PRO A 757 20.16 -0.99 -40.95
CA PRO A 757 20.35 -1.12 -39.51
C PRO A 757 19.18 -1.89 -38.89
N LEU A 758 19.46 -3.05 -38.30
CA LEU A 758 18.45 -3.95 -37.73
C LEU A 758 17.86 -3.38 -36.44
N LEU A 759 16.57 -3.61 -36.21
CA LEU A 759 15.92 -3.31 -34.94
C LEU A 759 16.65 -4.06 -33.81
N ALA A 760 16.99 -3.36 -32.72
CA ALA A 760 17.66 -3.97 -31.59
C ALA A 760 16.75 -5.02 -30.92
N ALA A 761 17.28 -6.22 -30.75
CA ALA A 761 16.62 -7.31 -30.04
C ALA A 761 16.56 -7.02 -28.53
N LYS A 762 15.46 -7.38 -27.91
CA LYS A 762 15.24 -7.30 -26.46
C LYS A 762 14.97 -8.70 -25.87
N PRO A 763 15.36 -8.96 -24.61
CA PRO A 763 14.95 -10.17 -23.89
C PRO A 763 13.44 -10.42 -23.92
N SER A 764 12.62 -9.38 -23.74
CA SER A 764 11.16 -9.48 -23.72
C SER A 764 10.53 -9.93 -25.05
N ASP A 765 11.25 -9.81 -26.17
CA ASP A 765 10.75 -10.22 -27.49
C ASP A 765 10.39 -11.71 -27.54
N VAL A 766 11.00 -12.56 -26.71
CA VAL A 766 10.66 -14.00 -26.64
C VAL A 766 9.20 -14.20 -26.22
N HIS A 767 8.73 -13.44 -25.23
CA HIS A 767 7.35 -13.51 -24.75
C HIS A 767 6.38 -12.90 -25.75
N LEU A 768 6.80 -11.87 -26.49
CA LEU A 768 6.00 -11.28 -27.56
C LEU A 768 5.77 -12.26 -28.71
N LEU A 769 6.77 -13.09 -29.03
CA LEU A 769 6.78 -13.97 -30.20
C LEU A 769 6.32 -15.41 -29.92
N CYS A 770 6.05 -15.74 -28.66
CA CYS A 770 5.60 -17.07 -28.25
C CYS A 770 4.18 -17.05 -27.68
N ALA A 771 3.40 -18.09 -28.00
CA ALA A 771 2.15 -18.43 -27.35
C ALA A 771 2.38 -19.40 -26.16
N GLY A 772 1.46 -19.41 -25.20
CA GLY A 772 1.49 -20.24 -23.99
C GLY A 772 1.81 -19.48 -22.71
N ARG A 773 1.79 -20.19 -21.56
CA ARG A 773 2.15 -19.65 -20.24
C ARG A 773 3.07 -20.58 -19.47
N GLY A 774 3.95 -19.98 -18.67
CA GLY A 774 4.84 -20.68 -17.74
C GLY A 774 5.89 -21.52 -18.48
N TYR A 775 5.88 -22.83 -18.23
CA TYR A 775 6.94 -23.76 -18.61
C TYR A 775 6.76 -24.42 -20.00
N SER A 776 5.78 -23.98 -20.79
CA SER A 776 5.50 -24.52 -22.13
C SER A 776 5.22 -23.37 -23.09
N LEU A 777 6.29 -22.76 -23.59
CA LEU A 777 6.23 -21.71 -24.62
C LEU A 777 6.34 -22.34 -26.01
N ARG A 778 5.64 -21.77 -26.98
CA ARG A 778 5.67 -22.24 -28.38
C ARG A 778 5.70 -21.04 -29.30
N TRP A 779 6.46 -21.09 -30.38
CA TRP A 779 6.47 -20.00 -31.36
C TRP A 779 5.06 -19.76 -31.92
N GLY A 780 4.59 -18.52 -31.82
CA GLY A 780 3.24 -18.14 -32.24
C GLY A 780 3.15 -17.93 -33.75
N SER A 781 2.00 -18.28 -34.33
CA SER A 781 1.66 -17.85 -35.68
C SER A 781 1.29 -16.37 -35.72
N ALA A 782 1.42 -15.71 -36.88
CA ALA A 782 1.10 -14.28 -37.03
C ALA A 782 -0.33 -13.94 -36.54
N GLU A 783 -1.30 -14.82 -36.79
CA GLU A 783 -2.69 -14.65 -36.35
C GLU A 783 -2.84 -14.72 -34.82
N GLN A 784 -2.10 -15.61 -34.15
CA GLN A 784 -2.12 -15.74 -32.69
C GLN A 784 -1.48 -14.53 -32.01
N LEU A 785 -0.34 -14.07 -32.55
CA LEU A 785 0.40 -12.93 -32.01
C LEU A 785 -0.38 -11.61 -32.17
N ALA A 786 -1.25 -11.52 -33.18
CA ALA A 786 -2.13 -10.37 -33.42
C ALA A 786 -3.41 -10.33 -32.57
N THR A 787 -3.66 -11.33 -31.72
CA THR A 787 -4.86 -11.32 -30.88
C THR A 787 -4.76 -10.27 -29.76
N PRO A 788 -5.84 -9.52 -29.48
CA PRO A 788 -5.87 -8.60 -28.33
C PRO A 788 -5.55 -9.30 -27.00
N GLY A 789 -6.02 -10.53 -26.82
CA GLY A 789 -5.75 -11.33 -25.61
C GLY A 789 -4.26 -11.59 -25.38
N HIS A 790 -3.51 -11.89 -26.45
CA HIS A 790 -2.05 -12.02 -26.39
C HIS A 790 -1.38 -10.72 -25.95
N ILE A 791 -1.76 -9.59 -26.56
CA ILE A 791 -1.22 -8.27 -26.23
C ILE A 791 -1.44 -7.92 -24.76
N PHE A 792 -2.66 -8.11 -24.24
CA PHE A 792 -2.95 -7.86 -22.82
C PHE A 792 -2.19 -8.82 -21.90
N SER A 793 -2.09 -10.10 -22.28
CA SER A 793 -1.38 -11.10 -21.47
C SER A 793 0.11 -10.76 -21.36
N ILE A 794 0.77 -10.41 -22.48
CA ILE A 794 2.19 -10.04 -22.45
C ILE A 794 2.41 -8.67 -21.81
N ALA A 795 1.53 -7.69 -22.04
CA ALA A 795 1.60 -6.41 -21.33
C ALA A 795 1.56 -6.59 -19.81
N SER A 796 0.71 -7.51 -19.32
CA SER A 796 0.65 -7.87 -17.91
C SER A 796 1.93 -8.52 -17.40
N ILE A 797 2.57 -9.40 -18.19
CA ILE A 797 3.80 -10.11 -17.80
C ILE A 797 5.02 -9.18 -17.84
N ALA A 798 5.09 -8.32 -18.86
CA ALA A 798 6.24 -7.45 -19.10
C ALA A 798 6.16 -6.10 -18.36
N GLY A 799 5.07 -5.83 -17.62
CA GLY A 799 4.86 -4.54 -16.95
C GLY A 799 4.76 -3.35 -17.94
N LEU A 800 4.40 -3.62 -19.19
CA LEU A 800 4.28 -2.64 -20.27
C LEU A 800 2.83 -2.21 -20.48
N SER A 801 2.61 -1.09 -21.16
CA SER A 801 1.26 -0.74 -21.62
C SER A 801 0.86 -1.66 -22.80
N PRO A 802 -0.40 -2.08 -22.92
CA PRO A 802 -0.88 -2.82 -24.09
C PRO A 802 -0.57 -2.11 -25.41
N ARG A 803 -0.61 -0.77 -25.44
CA ARG A 803 -0.20 0.03 -26.60
C ARG A 803 1.27 -0.13 -26.96
N SER A 804 2.18 -0.06 -26.00
CA SER A 804 3.62 -0.27 -26.26
C SER A 804 3.91 -1.69 -26.73
N THR A 805 3.22 -2.68 -26.17
CA THR A 805 3.30 -4.09 -26.59
C THR A 805 2.86 -4.26 -28.04
N ALA A 806 1.71 -3.68 -28.41
CA ALA A 806 1.20 -3.70 -29.79
C ALA A 806 2.14 -2.97 -30.77
N ARG A 807 2.71 -1.82 -30.38
CA ARG A 807 3.72 -1.11 -31.20
C ARG A 807 4.95 -1.99 -31.42
N ARG A 808 5.48 -2.61 -30.37
CA ARG A 808 6.66 -3.48 -30.47
C ARG A 808 6.42 -4.67 -31.40
N LEU A 809 5.25 -5.31 -31.35
CA LEU A 809 4.89 -6.39 -32.29
C LEU A 809 4.77 -5.89 -33.74
N SER A 810 4.25 -4.67 -33.95
CA SER A 810 4.21 -4.05 -35.27
C SER A 810 5.61 -3.75 -35.81
N ASP A 811 6.51 -3.24 -34.97
CA ASP A 811 7.92 -3.01 -35.33
C ASP A 811 8.66 -4.32 -35.64
N LEU A 812 8.25 -5.43 -35.01
CA LEU A 812 8.74 -6.77 -35.29
C LEU A 812 8.18 -7.39 -36.58
N GLY A 813 7.35 -6.68 -37.34
CA GLY A 813 6.84 -7.16 -38.64
C GLY A 813 5.58 -8.03 -38.55
N ILE A 814 4.86 -7.99 -37.42
CA ILE A 814 3.56 -8.66 -37.29
C ILE A 814 2.46 -7.76 -37.87
N ASP A 815 1.86 -8.22 -38.97
CA ASP A 815 0.81 -7.52 -39.70
C ASP A 815 -0.53 -7.47 -38.93
N GLY A 816 -1.39 -6.49 -39.25
CA GLY A 816 -2.75 -6.39 -38.68
C GLY A 816 -2.84 -5.71 -37.30
N MET A 817 -1.77 -5.05 -36.85
CA MET A 817 -1.72 -4.34 -35.58
C MET A 817 -2.28 -2.91 -35.69
N GLU A 818 -3.15 -2.53 -34.76
CA GLU A 818 -3.61 -1.15 -34.58
C GLU A 818 -3.30 -0.66 -33.16
N PRO A 819 -2.07 -0.18 -32.89
CA PRO A 819 -1.62 0.07 -31.52
C PRO A 819 -2.46 1.13 -30.78
N ASP A 820 -3.02 2.10 -31.49
CA ASP A 820 -3.77 3.19 -30.89
C ASP A 820 -5.15 2.76 -30.35
N ARG A 821 -5.65 1.57 -30.72
CA ARG A 821 -6.84 0.96 -30.10
C ARG A 821 -6.60 0.50 -28.66
N PHE A 822 -5.35 0.33 -28.28
CA PHE A 822 -4.98 -0.15 -26.95
C PHE A 822 -4.70 1.02 -25.98
N PRO A 823 -4.97 0.84 -24.68
CA PRO A 823 -4.70 1.85 -23.67
C PRO A 823 -3.19 2.15 -23.55
N ALA A 824 -2.85 3.42 -23.36
CA ALA A 824 -1.47 3.89 -23.10
C ALA A 824 -1.08 3.89 -21.61
N GLY A 825 -2.05 3.66 -20.72
CA GLY A 825 -1.79 3.63 -19.27
C GLY A 825 -0.79 2.53 -18.90
N ARG A 826 0.05 2.80 -17.89
CA ARG A 826 0.85 1.76 -17.25
C ARG A 826 -0.06 0.75 -16.54
N TRP A 827 0.53 -0.40 -16.22
CA TRP A 827 -0.10 -1.59 -15.63
C TRP A 827 -1.33 -1.31 -14.75
N GLN A 828 -2.46 -1.91 -15.15
CA GLN A 828 -3.69 -2.07 -14.38
C GLN A 828 -4.04 -3.57 -14.41
N SER A 829 -4.87 -4.04 -13.47
CA SER A 829 -5.37 -5.42 -13.51
C SER A 829 -6.35 -5.59 -14.68
N TYR A 830 -5.86 -5.95 -15.86
CA TYR A 830 -6.67 -6.24 -17.07
C TYR A 830 -7.42 -7.58 -16.99
N SER A 831 -7.80 -7.97 -15.77
CA SER A 831 -8.46 -9.24 -15.48
C SER A 831 -9.79 -9.38 -16.22
N THR A 832 -10.54 -8.29 -16.33
CA THR A 832 -11.80 -8.20 -17.06
C THR A 832 -11.61 -8.43 -18.55
N GLU A 833 -10.69 -7.71 -19.18
CA GLU A 833 -10.37 -7.84 -20.61
C GLU A 833 -9.86 -9.25 -20.94
N LEU A 834 -8.94 -9.79 -20.13
CA LEU A 834 -8.41 -11.14 -20.33
C LEU A 834 -9.49 -12.23 -20.22
N SER A 835 -10.47 -12.05 -19.32
CA SER A 835 -11.59 -12.97 -19.15
C SER A 835 -12.55 -12.95 -20.35
N LEU A 836 -12.82 -11.76 -20.90
CA LEU A 836 -13.65 -11.56 -22.09
C LEU A 836 -12.99 -12.11 -23.36
N LEU A 837 -11.68 -11.89 -23.51
CA LEU A 837 -10.89 -12.26 -24.69
C LEU A 837 -10.46 -13.74 -24.69
N SER A 838 -10.53 -14.42 -23.55
CA SER A 838 -10.34 -15.88 -23.46
C SER A 838 -11.56 -16.61 -24.02
N ARG A 839 -11.32 -17.69 -24.79
CA ARG A 839 -12.40 -18.58 -25.24
C ARG A 839 -13.03 -19.39 -24.10
N ASN A 840 -12.26 -19.67 -23.06
CA ASN A 840 -12.66 -20.48 -21.90
C ASN A 840 -13.08 -19.64 -20.68
N HIS A 841 -12.91 -18.32 -20.72
CA HIS A 841 -13.16 -17.41 -19.59
C HIS A 841 -12.25 -17.65 -18.37
N ASP A 842 -11.07 -18.24 -18.60
CA ASP A 842 -10.08 -18.56 -17.56
C ASP A 842 -8.90 -17.57 -17.53
N ARG A 843 -9.01 -16.45 -18.26
CA ARG A 843 -7.98 -15.42 -18.42
C ARG A 843 -6.68 -15.96 -19.03
N SER A 844 -6.78 -17.08 -19.75
CA SER A 844 -5.67 -17.74 -20.42
C SER A 844 -6.04 -18.16 -21.84
N GLU A 845 -5.05 -18.70 -22.56
CA GLU A 845 -5.23 -19.24 -23.91
C GLU A 845 -6.22 -20.42 -23.94
N PRO A 846 -6.94 -20.62 -25.07
CA PRO A 846 -6.79 -19.93 -26.34
C PRO A 846 -7.54 -18.58 -26.41
N TRP A 847 -6.86 -17.56 -26.93
CA TRP A 847 -7.46 -16.25 -27.20
C TRP A 847 -8.42 -16.28 -28.39
N ARG A 848 -9.43 -15.42 -28.36
CA ARG A 848 -10.33 -15.19 -29.50
C ARG A 848 -9.58 -14.54 -30.67
N LEU A 849 -9.89 -14.96 -31.89
CA LEU A 849 -9.25 -14.45 -33.10
C LEU A 849 -9.90 -13.13 -33.57
N PRO A 850 -9.13 -12.18 -34.14
CA PRO A 850 -9.69 -10.97 -34.72
C PRO A 850 -10.81 -11.27 -35.72
N GLY A 851 -11.95 -10.59 -35.59
CA GLY A 851 -13.12 -10.78 -36.45
C GLY A 851 -14.06 -11.93 -36.06
N GLU A 852 -13.76 -12.69 -35.00
CA GLU A 852 -14.67 -13.70 -34.45
C GLU A 852 -15.96 -13.05 -33.92
N THR A 853 -17.12 -13.68 -34.17
CA THR A 853 -18.40 -13.26 -33.58
C THR A 853 -18.52 -13.84 -32.17
N VAL A 854 -18.71 -12.98 -31.17
CA VAL A 854 -18.98 -13.41 -29.78
C VAL A 854 -20.48 -13.50 -29.58
N TRP A 855 -20.97 -14.67 -29.20
CA TRP A 855 -22.39 -14.84 -28.97
C TRP A 855 -22.81 -14.24 -27.63
N MET A 856 -24.00 -13.62 -27.57
CA MET A 856 -24.52 -12.95 -26.36
C MET A 856 -24.51 -13.83 -25.10
N GLY A 857 -24.67 -15.15 -25.24
CA GLY A 857 -24.56 -16.09 -24.12
C GLY A 857 -23.15 -16.19 -23.52
N GLN A 858 -22.11 -16.10 -24.35
CA GLN A 858 -20.71 -16.13 -23.93
C GLN A 858 -20.30 -14.79 -23.28
N ALA A 859 -20.72 -13.66 -23.87
CA ALA A 859 -20.51 -12.34 -23.28
C ALA A 859 -21.17 -12.22 -21.89
N ARG A 860 -22.38 -12.78 -21.73
CA ARG A 860 -23.09 -12.82 -20.45
C ARG A 860 -22.39 -13.68 -19.39
N ALA A 861 -21.83 -14.83 -19.78
CA ALA A 861 -21.09 -15.70 -18.86
C ALA A 861 -19.84 -15.00 -18.31
N ALA A 862 -19.04 -14.39 -19.20
CA ALA A 862 -17.86 -13.63 -18.82
C ALA A 862 -18.21 -12.40 -17.95
N ALA A 863 -19.23 -11.63 -18.33
CA ALA A 863 -19.67 -10.46 -17.56
C ALA A 863 -20.10 -10.84 -16.13
N SER A 864 -20.78 -11.98 -15.96
CA SER A 864 -21.18 -12.49 -14.65
C SER A 864 -20.00 -12.88 -13.77
N GLN A 865 -18.92 -13.40 -14.35
CA GLN A 865 -17.72 -13.82 -13.62
C GLN A 865 -16.90 -12.62 -13.14
N GLU A 866 -16.87 -11.54 -13.91
CA GLU A 866 -16.12 -10.31 -13.60
C GLU A 866 -16.98 -9.25 -12.90
N HIS A 867 -18.24 -9.56 -12.56
CA HIS A 867 -19.18 -8.66 -11.89
C HIS A 867 -19.45 -7.32 -12.63
N ILE A 868 -19.40 -7.34 -13.97
CA ILE A 868 -19.69 -6.18 -14.83
C ILE A 868 -21.03 -6.31 -15.57
N SER A 869 -21.50 -5.20 -16.14
CA SER A 869 -22.73 -5.23 -16.95
C SER A 869 -22.51 -5.85 -18.33
N ILE A 870 -23.57 -6.40 -18.94
CA ILE A 870 -23.48 -6.96 -20.30
C ILE A 870 -23.22 -5.86 -21.35
N ALA A 871 -23.73 -4.65 -21.12
CA ALA A 871 -23.46 -3.51 -21.99
C ALA A 871 -21.97 -3.16 -21.99
N GLU A 872 -21.38 -3.07 -20.80
CA GLU A 872 -19.95 -2.83 -20.61
C GLU A 872 -19.07 -3.94 -21.23
N ALA A 873 -19.43 -5.21 -21.04
CA ALA A 873 -18.74 -6.32 -21.70
C ALA A 873 -18.82 -6.25 -23.23
N THR A 874 -19.96 -5.79 -23.77
CA THR A 874 -20.16 -5.61 -25.21
C THR A 874 -19.34 -4.45 -25.76
N ASP A 875 -19.27 -3.34 -25.03
CA ASP A 875 -18.46 -2.17 -25.39
C ASP A 875 -16.97 -2.52 -25.40
N ILE A 876 -16.49 -3.25 -24.39
CA ILE A 876 -15.10 -3.73 -24.32
C ILE A 876 -14.79 -4.62 -25.54
N LEU A 877 -15.61 -5.63 -25.81
CA LEU A 877 -15.41 -6.53 -26.96
C LEU A 877 -15.45 -5.77 -28.30
N SER A 878 -16.38 -4.83 -28.44
CA SER A 878 -16.51 -4.01 -29.66
C SER A 878 -15.30 -3.10 -29.87
N SER A 879 -14.73 -2.54 -28.79
CA SER A 879 -13.53 -1.68 -28.87
C SER A 879 -12.31 -2.41 -29.45
N TYR A 880 -12.24 -3.73 -29.30
CA TYR A 880 -11.19 -4.58 -29.86
C TYR A 880 -11.59 -5.28 -31.18
N GLY A 881 -12.69 -4.85 -31.80
CA GLY A 881 -13.10 -5.31 -33.13
C GLY A 881 -13.91 -6.61 -33.15
N PHE A 882 -14.47 -7.05 -32.02
CA PHE A 882 -15.38 -8.20 -31.98
C PHE A 882 -16.83 -7.78 -32.18
N THR A 883 -17.58 -8.58 -32.93
CA THR A 883 -19.03 -8.36 -33.10
C THR A 883 -19.80 -9.22 -32.08
N VAL A 884 -20.64 -8.60 -31.26
CA VAL A 884 -21.51 -9.32 -30.32
C VAL A 884 -22.87 -9.56 -30.96
N ALA A 885 -23.20 -10.83 -31.26
CA ALA A 885 -24.43 -11.18 -31.95
C ALA A 885 -25.53 -11.72 -31.01
N PRO A 886 -26.79 -11.25 -31.16
CA PRO A 886 -27.92 -11.78 -30.41
C PRO A 886 -28.34 -13.14 -30.99
N GLY A 887 -27.74 -14.22 -30.50
CA GLY A 887 -28.25 -15.57 -30.75
C GLY A 887 -27.20 -16.68 -30.83
N GLY A 888 -26.96 -17.36 -29.72
CA GLY A 888 -26.24 -18.64 -29.72
C GLY A 888 -26.51 -19.37 -28.42
N LYS A 889 -27.28 -20.47 -28.47
CA LYS A 889 -27.58 -21.29 -27.29
C LYS A 889 -26.28 -21.91 -26.77
N ALA A 890 -25.95 -21.64 -25.50
CA ALA A 890 -25.10 -22.53 -24.72
C ALA A 890 -25.74 -23.92 -24.72
N ALA A 891 -24.99 -24.94 -25.15
CA ALA A 891 -25.48 -26.30 -25.28
C ALA A 891 -25.85 -26.87 -23.90
N LYS A 892 -27.15 -26.96 -23.62
CA LYS A 892 -27.71 -28.00 -22.74
C LYS A 892 -28.37 -29.04 -23.64
N LYS A 893 -27.82 -30.25 -23.62
CA LYS A 893 -28.19 -31.43 -24.41
C LYS A 893 -29.63 -31.87 -24.07
N SER A 894 -30.48 -32.05 -25.07
CA SER A 894 -31.87 -32.55 -24.97
C SER A 894 -32.23 -33.24 -26.30
N TYR A 895 -33.12 -34.24 -26.31
CA TYR A 895 -33.61 -34.95 -27.51
C TYR A 895 -33.90 -34.04 -28.73
N ALA A 896 -34.34 -32.80 -28.51
CA ALA A 896 -34.59 -31.80 -29.54
C ALA A 896 -33.33 -31.30 -30.29
N SER A 897 -32.12 -31.57 -29.80
CA SER A 897 -30.85 -31.14 -30.40
C SER A 897 -30.23 -32.15 -31.37
N LEU A 898 -30.87 -33.31 -31.60
CA LEU A 898 -30.41 -34.27 -32.61
C LEU A 898 -30.75 -33.80 -34.03
N PRO A 899 -29.92 -34.07 -35.05
CA PRO A 899 -30.25 -33.80 -36.46
C PRO A 899 -31.58 -34.45 -36.86
N GLU A 900 -32.33 -33.79 -37.75
CA GLU A 900 -33.69 -34.20 -38.15
C GLU A 900 -33.72 -35.62 -38.74
N LEU A 901 -32.64 -36.04 -39.43
CA LEU A 901 -32.48 -37.39 -39.98
C LEU A 901 -32.41 -38.48 -38.90
N VAL A 902 -31.79 -38.18 -37.75
CA VAL A 902 -31.64 -39.12 -36.62
C VAL A 902 -32.95 -39.24 -35.84
N ARG A 903 -33.71 -38.14 -35.72
CA ARG A 903 -35.06 -38.16 -35.15
C ARG A 903 -36.02 -38.99 -36.00
N ALA A 904 -35.96 -38.86 -37.33
CA ALA A 904 -36.79 -39.61 -38.26
C ALA A 904 -36.56 -41.14 -38.22
N SER A 905 -35.32 -41.61 -38.03
CA SER A 905 -35.04 -43.04 -37.87
C SER A 905 -35.56 -43.60 -36.54
N ILE A 906 -35.53 -42.83 -35.45
CA ILE A 906 -36.05 -43.26 -34.13
C ILE A 906 -37.60 -43.37 -34.15
N GLU A 907 -38.27 -42.47 -34.87
CA GLU A 907 -39.74 -42.50 -35.05
C GLU A 907 -40.23 -43.67 -35.92
N LEU A 908 -39.36 -44.29 -36.74
CA LEU A 908 -39.68 -45.43 -37.59
C LEU A 908 -39.62 -46.79 -36.87
N GLU A 909 -38.90 -46.90 -35.74
CA GLU A 909 -38.74 -48.15 -34.98
C GLU A 909 -39.45 -48.16 -33.61
N ILE A 910 -39.72 -47.00 -32.99
CA ILE A 910 -40.28 -46.92 -31.64
C ILE A 910 -41.55 -46.06 -31.65
N ARG A 911 -42.65 -46.60 -31.09
CA ARG A 911 -43.92 -45.86 -31.01
C ARG A 911 -43.72 -44.54 -30.27
N PRO A 912 -44.18 -43.40 -30.83
CA PRO A 912 -43.89 -42.06 -30.31
C PRO A 912 -44.40 -41.80 -28.89
N GLU A 913 -45.30 -42.64 -28.37
CA GLU A 913 -45.88 -42.49 -27.04
C GLU A 913 -44.93 -42.89 -25.86
N VAL A 914 -43.73 -43.41 -26.14
CA VAL A 914 -42.80 -43.98 -25.11
C VAL A 914 -41.45 -43.23 -25.01
N LEU A 915 -41.25 -42.14 -25.77
CA LEU A 915 -39.96 -41.42 -25.78
C LEU A 915 -39.87 -40.37 -24.66
N THR A 916 -39.28 -40.76 -23.52
CA THR A 916 -38.69 -39.84 -22.52
C THR A 916 -37.16 -39.88 -22.63
N ASP A 917 -36.43 -38.84 -22.16
CA ASP A 917 -34.95 -38.77 -22.25
C ASP A 917 -34.23 -40.04 -21.70
N ASP A 918 -34.88 -40.79 -20.80
CA ASP A 918 -34.40 -42.05 -20.21
C ASP A 918 -34.57 -43.32 -21.09
N ALA A 919 -35.21 -43.22 -22.26
CA ALA A 919 -35.55 -44.36 -23.14
C ALA A 919 -34.63 -44.52 -24.37
N LEU A 920 -33.61 -43.66 -24.52
CA LEU A 920 -32.59 -43.85 -25.56
C LEU A 920 -31.75 -45.10 -25.23
N PRO A 921 -31.44 -45.98 -26.19
CA PRO A 921 -30.52 -47.09 -25.95
C PRO A 921 -29.20 -46.56 -25.38
N GLU A 922 -28.73 -47.11 -24.24
CA GLU A 922 -27.53 -46.65 -23.49
C GLU A 922 -26.30 -46.40 -24.38
N TRP A 923 -26.18 -47.14 -25.48
CA TRP A 923 -25.05 -47.05 -26.41
C TRP A 923 -25.11 -45.86 -27.36
N LEU A 924 -26.29 -45.29 -27.64
CA LEU A 924 -26.48 -44.28 -28.70
C LEU A 924 -25.88 -42.90 -28.34
N PRO A 925 -26.05 -42.36 -27.11
CA PRO A 925 -25.41 -41.10 -26.71
C PRO A 925 -23.88 -41.21 -26.67
N ALA A 926 -23.35 -42.32 -26.15
CA ALA A 926 -21.90 -42.57 -26.10
C ALA A 926 -21.28 -42.74 -27.49
N LEU A 927 -21.97 -43.44 -28.40
CA LEU A 927 -21.58 -43.59 -29.80
C LEU A 927 -21.56 -42.25 -30.54
N TRP A 928 -22.59 -41.42 -30.34
CA TRP A 928 -22.68 -40.10 -30.97
C TRP A 928 -21.64 -39.12 -30.42
N GLU A 929 -21.39 -39.12 -29.11
CA GLU A 929 -20.39 -38.26 -28.48
C GLU A 929 -18.96 -38.63 -28.93
N SER A 930 -18.64 -39.92 -29.05
CA SER A 930 -17.35 -40.40 -29.55
C SER A 930 -17.13 -40.07 -31.04
N LEU A 931 -18.17 -40.18 -31.87
CA LEU A 931 -18.11 -39.84 -33.31
C LEU A 931 -18.03 -38.32 -33.54
N CYS A 932 -18.81 -37.52 -32.80
CA CYS A 932 -18.79 -36.06 -32.93
C CYS A 932 -17.47 -35.43 -32.48
N ALA A 933 -16.77 -36.04 -31.51
CA ALA A 933 -15.45 -35.59 -31.09
C ALA A 933 -14.39 -35.67 -32.21
N ASP A 934 -14.63 -36.52 -33.22
CA ASP A 934 -13.69 -36.81 -34.32
C ASP A 934 -14.09 -36.24 -35.68
N MET A 935 -15.32 -35.72 -35.83
CA MET A 935 -15.84 -35.20 -37.09
C MET A 935 -15.85 -33.67 -37.10
N GLU A 936 -15.27 -33.06 -38.15
CA GLU A 936 -15.30 -31.59 -38.33
C GLU A 936 -16.72 -31.07 -38.64
N THR A 937 -17.59 -31.88 -39.24
CA THR A 937 -19.02 -31.54 -39.46
C THR A 937 -19.92 -32.79 -39.37
N PRO A 938 -21.17 -32.69 -38.86
CA PRO A 938 -22.08 -33.83 -38.70
C PRO A 938 -22.58 -34.49 -40.01
N SER A 939 -22.24 -33.94 -41.17
CA SER A 939 -22.71 -34.39 -42.49
C SER A 939 -21.61 -35.06 -43.34
N ALA A 940 -20.38 -35.14 -42.83
CA ALA A 940 -19.28 -35.80 -43.52
C ALA A 940 -19.35 -37.34 -43.40
N PRO A 941 -18.85 -38.10 -44.40
CA PRO A 941 -18.69 -39.55 -44.27
C PRO A 941 -17.78 -39.89 -43.09
N ILE A 942 -18.10 -40.96 -42.35
CA ILE A 942 -17.31 -41.35 -41.17
C ILE A 942 -15.92 -41.82 -41.62
N PRO A 943 -14.82 -41.24 -41.12
CA PRO A 943 -13.47 -41.71 -41.44
C PRO A 943 -13.26 -43.16 -40.98
N PRO A 944 -12.61 -44.04 -41.79
CA PRO A 944 -12.29 -45.42 -41.42
C PRO A 944 -11.61 -45.56 -40.05
N GLY A 945 -10.69 -44.65 -39.73
CA GLY A 945 -9.99 -44.61 -38.44
C GLY A 945 -10.89 -44.28 -37.23
N ALA A 946 -11.83 -43.33 -37.40
CA ALA A 946 -12.80 -42.99 -36.36
C ALA A 946 -13.73 -44.17 -36.04
N MET A 947 -14.21 -44.83 -37.10
CA MET A 947 -15.06 -46.02 -37.01
C MET A 947 -14.34 -47.16 -36.27
N LEU A 948 -13.07 -47.43 -36.61
CA LEU A 948 -12.29 -48.48 -35.95
C LEU A 948 -11.91 -48.15 -34.50
N ARG A 949 -11.57 -46.90 -34.19
CA ARG A 949 -11.32 -46.47 -32.82
C ARG A 949 -12.57 -46.65 -31.95
N MET A 950 -13.74 -46.30 -32.47
CA MET A 950 -15.03 -46.51 -31.82
C MET A 950 -15.31 -48.00 -31.60
N ILE A 951 -15.13 -48.85 -32.62
CA ILE A 951 -15.27 -50.31 -32.53
C ILE A 951 -14.40 -50.87 -31.40
N ASN A 952 -13.14 -50.45 -31.33
CA ASN A 952 -12.20 -50.87 -30.30
C ASN A 952 -12.59 -50.36 -28.91
N HIS A 953 -13.07 -49.12 -28.79
CA HIS A 953 -13.48 -48.52 -27.51
C HIS A 953 -14.73 -49.18 -26.94
N LEU A 954 -15.71 -49.51 -27.79
CA LEU A 954 -16.99 -50.11 -27.39
C LEU A 954 -16.95 -51.64 -27.31
N GLY A 955 -15.87 -52.28 -27.79
CA GLY A 955 -15.70 -53.73 -27.76
C GLY A 955 -16.72 -54.51 -28.61
N VAL A 956 -17.30 -53.88 -29.63
CA VAL A 956 -18.32 -54.50 -30.50
C VAL A 956 -17.70 -55.07 -31.77
N PRO A 957 -18.20 -56.19 -32.33
CA PRO A 957 -17.72 -56.69 -33.63
C PRO A 957 -17.96 -55.69 -34.77
N THR A 958 -17.00 -55.54 -35.69
CA THR A 958 -17.05 -54.61 -36.85
C THR A 958 -18.35 -54.71 -37.64
N ALA A 959 -18.84 -55.93 -37.91
CA ALA A 959 -20.10 -56.16 -38.63
C ALA A 959 -21.33 -55.60 -37.88
N GLN A 960 -21.34 -55.72 -36.55
CA GLN A 960 -22.44 -55.22 -35.72
C GLN A 960 -22.38 -53.69 -35.60
N ALA A 961 -21.20 -53.10 -35.54
CA ALA A 961 -21.02 -51.64 -35.55
C ALA A 961 -21.46 -51.03 -36.90
N MET A 962 -21.08 -51.65 -38.03
CA MET A 962 -21.51 -51.20 -39.35
C MET A 962 -23.04 -51.25 -39.51
N GLU A 963 -23.67 -52.32 -39.03
CA GLU A 963 -25.15 -52.45 -39.07
C GLU A 963 -25.85 -51.36 -38.25
N ARG A 964 -25.34 -51.09 -37.04
CA ARG A 964 -25.88 -50.02 -36.18
C ARG A 964 -25.71 -48.63 -36.80
N CYS A 965 -24.59 -48.35 -37.47
CA CYS A 965 -24.40 -47.09 -38.20
C CYS A 965 -25.38 -46.94 -39.37
N ARG A 966 -25.65 -48.01 -40.13
CA ARG A 966 -26.65 -47.99 -41.21
C ARG A 966 -28.07 -47.77 -40.67
N ALA A 967 -28.42 -48.43 -39.56
CA ALA A 967 -29.70 -48.23 -38.87
C ALA A 967 -29.88 -46.77 -38.38
N ALA A 968 -28.78 -46.12 -37.98
CA ALA A 968 -28.75 -44.71 -37.59
C ALA A 968 -28.74 -43.71 -38.77
N GLY A 969 -28.87 -44.17 -40.02
CA GLY A 969 -28.86 -43.32 -41.21
C GLY A 969 -27.47 -42.79 -41.61
N LEU A 970 -26.40 -43.32 -41.02
CA LEU A 970 -25.02 -42.96 -41.35
C LEU A 970 -24.49 -43.87 -42.46
N THR A 971 -23.56 -43.36 -43.27
CA THR A 971 -22.86 -44.16 -44.30
C THR A 971 -21.53 -44.66 -43.71
N PRO A 972 -21.44 -45.92 -43.23
CA PRO A 972 -20.19 -46.44 -42.69
C PRO A 972 -19.16 -46.66 -43.82
N PRO A 973 -17.86 -46.49 -43.54
CA PRO A 973 -16.80 -46.81 -44.49
C PRO A 973 -16.69 -48.33 -44.69
N ASP A 974 -16.23 -48.76 -45.87
CA ASP A 974 -15.88 -50.15 -46.11
C ASP A 974 -14.60 -50.49 -45.33
N LEU A 975 -14.72 -51.40 -44.36
CA LEU A 975 -13.63 -51.87 -43.51
C LEU A 975 -13.40 -53.38 -43.73
N PRO A 976 -12.15 -53.86 -43.80
CA PRO A 976 -11.86 -55.28 -43.93
C PRO A 976 -12.28 -56.06 -42.67
N THR A 977 -12.55 -57.36 -42.83
CA THR A 977 -13.02 -58.23 -41.73
C THR A 977 -11.97 -58.55 -40.67
N LYS A 978 -10.68 -58.25 -40.91
CA LYS A 978 -9.58 -58.41 -39.95
C LYS A 978 -8.89 -57.07 -39.72
N THR A 979 -9.07 -56.51 -38.54
CA THR A 979 -8.51 -55.22 -38.12
C THR A 979 -7.69 -55.40 -36.85
N SER A 980 -6.58 -54.70 -36.72
CA SER A 980 -5.71 -54.71 -35.54
C SER A 980 -5.70 -53.33 -34.85
N PRO A 981 -5.28 -53.25 -33.57
CA PRO A 981 -5.11 -51.96 -32.89
C PRO A 981 -4.12 -51.02 -33.61
N GLU A 982 -3.10 -51.57 -34.28
CA GLU A 982 -2.11 -50.81 -35.05
C GLU A 982 -2.72 -50.13 -36.29
N ASP A 983 -3.80 -50.66 -36.86
CA ASP A 983 -4.49 -50.03 -38.00
C ASP A 983 -5.06 -48.66 -37.62
N VAL A 984 -5.60 -48.53 -36.40
CA VAL A 984 -6.13 -47.25 -35.89
C VAL A 984 -5.01 -46.22 -35.78
N GLN A 985 -3.83 -46.64 -35.33
CA GLN A 985 -2.66 -45.77 -35.30
C GLN A 985 -2.21 -45.40 -36.71
N LEU A 986 -2.11 -46.37 -37.62
CA LEU A 986 -1.65 -46.17 -38.99
C LEU A 986 -2.55 -45.22 -39.81
N MET A 987 -3.87 -45.21 -39.57
CA MET A 987 -4.83 -44.32 -40.23
C MET A 987 -4.91 -42.91 -39.61
N SER A 988 -4.26 -42.68 -38.47
CA SER A 988 -4.15 -41.35 -37.87
C SER A 988 -3.00 -40.58 -38.50
N VAL A 989 -3.22 -39.32 -38.89
CA VAL A 989 -2.17 -38.43 -39.44
C VAL A 989 -0.99 -38.31 -38.46
N ARG A 990 -1.26 -38.36 -37.15
CA ARG A 990 -0.25 -38.26 -36.09
C ARG A 990 0.33 -39.60 -35.66
N LEU A 991 -0.18 -40.71 -36.18
CA LEU A 991 0.14 -42.07 -35.74
C LEU A 991 -0.08 -42.31 -34.24
N ASN A 992 -1.06 -41.62 -33.65
CA ASN A 992 -1.40 -41.74 -32.23
C ASN A 992 -2.77 -42.41 -32.00
N GLY A 993 -3.39 -42.90 -33.07
CA GLY A 993 -4.71 -43.53 -33.02
C GLY A 993 -5.86 -42.56 -32.73
N SER A 994 -5.65 -41.26 -32.95
CA SER A 994 -6.66 -40.22 -32.77
C SER A 994 -6.73 -39.26 -33.95
N ALA A 995 -7.82 -38.51 -34.07
CA ALA A 995 -7.96 -37.45 -35.06
C ALA A 995 -6.79 -36.45 -34.99
N PRO A 996 -6.37 -35.83 -36.12
CA PRO A 996 -6.97 -35.94 -37.45
C PRO A 996 -6.65 -37.27 -38.16
N TRP A 997 -7.62 -37.76 -38.95
CA TRP A 997 -7.56 -39.02 -39.70
C TRP A 997 -7.09 -38.80 -41.14
N LEU A 998 -6.46 -39.81 -41.75
CA LEU A 998 -6.14 -39.77 -43.18
C LEU A 998 -7.42 -39.69 -44.03
N ASP A 999 -7.41 -38.83 -45.05
CA ASP A 999 -8.50 -38.77 -46.03
C ASP A 999 -8.30 -39.86 -47.08
N VAL A 1000 -9.21 -40.84 -47.11
CA VAL A 1000 -9.19 -41.98 -48.05
C VAL A 1000 -9.18 -41.54 -49.53
N ARG A 1001 -9.67 -40.33 -49.82
CA ARG A 1001 -9.73 -39.78 -51.17
C ARG A 1001 -8.40 -39.19 -51.65
N ARG A 1002 -7.45 -38.99 -50.74
CA ARG A 1002 -6.12 -38.44 -51.05
C ARG A 1002 -5.08 -39.57 -51.02
N PRO A 1003 -4.17 -39.64 -52.01
CA PRO A 1003 -3.06 -40.59 -51.95
C PRO A 1003 -2.20 -40.34 -50.71
N VAL A 1004 -1.90 -41.41 -49.97
CA VAL A 1004 -0.95 -41.39 -48.84
C VAL A 1004 0.44 -41.09 -49.40
N ARG A 1005 1.12 -40.09 -48.85
CA ARG A 1005 2.45 -39.67 -49.31
C ARG A 1005 3.56 -40.47 -48.59
N LEU A 1006 4.74 -40.56 -49.20
CA LEU A 1006 5.87 -41.37 -48.72
C LEU A 1006 6.31 -41.03 -47.27
N HIS A 1007 6.26 -39.74 -46.87
CA HIS A 1007 6.57 -39.31 -45.50
C HIS A 1007 5.75 -40.06 -44.42
N HIS A 1008 4.48 -40.39 -44.66
CA HIS A 1008 3.62 -41.07 -43.68
C HIS A 1008 4.05 -42.53 -43.45
N LEU A 1009 4.52 -43.18 -44.52
CA LEU A 1009 5.05 -44.55 -44.48
C LEU A 1009 6.39 -44.60 -43.73
N ILE A 1010 7.25 -43.60 -43.93
CA ILE A 1010 8.51 -43.45 -43.18
C ILE A 1010 8.24 -43.14 -41.71
N LYS A 1011 7.25 -42.29 -41.42
CA LYS A 1011 6.80 -41.97 -40.06
C LYS A 1011 6.30 -43.22 -39.31
N ALA A 1012 5.58 -44.10 -40.02
CA ALA A 1012 5.09 -45.37 -39.48
C ALA A 1012 6.24 -46.26 -39.01
N HIS A 1013 7.39 -46.24 -39.70
CA HIS A 1013 8.57 -46.97 -39.25
C HIS A 1013 9.09 -46.51 -37.90
N ALA A 1014 9.23 -45.20 -37.70
CA ALA A 1014 9.75 -44.65 -36.46
C ALA A 1014 8.81 -44.81 -35.26
N ARG A 1015 7.48 -44.82 -35.48
CA ARG A 1015 6.47 -44.89 -34.39
C ARG A 1015 5.96 -46.29 -34.11
N LEU A 1016 5.80 -47.12 -35.14
CA LEU A 1016 5.19 -48.46 -35.05
C LEU A 1016 6.22 -49.58 -35.20
N ASN A 1017 7.49 -49.25 -35.49
CA ASN A 1017 8.58 -50.20 -35.74
C ASN A 1017 8.28 -51.18 -36.91
N GLN A 1018 7.52 -50.72 -37.92
CA GLN A 1018 7.14 -51.50 -39.11
C GLN A 1018 7.82 -50.95 -40.37
N SER A 1019 8.04 -51.77 -41.40
CA SER A 1019 8.66 -51.25 -42.64
C SER A 1019 7.68 -50.35 -43.43
N PRO A 1020 8.18 -49.38 -44.21
CA PRO A 1020 7.33 -48.60 -45.13
C PRO A 1020 6.52 -49.47 -46.09
N PHE A 1021 7.06 -50.64 -46.47
CA PHE A 1021 6.37 -51.63 -47.29
C PHE A 1021 5.16 -52.22 -46.55
N TRP A 1022 5.32 -52.64 -45.30
CA TRP A 1022 4.22 -53.12 -44.47
C TRP A 1022 3.14 -52.05 -44.31
N ALA A 1023 3.54 -50.80 -44.05
CA ALA A 1023 2.61 -49.69 -43.86
C ALA A 1023 1.79 -49.40 -45.14
N ALA A 1024 2.44 -49.47 -46.31
CA ALA A 1024 1.78 -49.27 -47.60
C ALA A 1024 0.80 -50.41 -47.90
N ASP A 1025 1.24 -51.66 -47.76
CA ASP A 1025 0.42 -52.85 -47.99
C ASP A 1025 -0.81 -52.84 -47.08
N ARG A 1026 -0.61 -52.54 -45.78
CA ARG A 1026 -1.70 -52.47 -44.81
C ARG A 1026 -2.68 -51.33 -45.07
N LEU A 1027 -2.20 -50.14 -45.46
CA LEU A 1027 -3.07 -49.02 -45.85
C LEU A 1027 -3.84 -49.30 -47.15
N ALA A 1028 -3.25 -50.02 -48.10
CA ALA A 1028 -3.92 -50.45 -49.32
C ALA A 1028 -5.08 -51.43 -49.00
N GLU A 1029 -4.86 -52.39 -48.10
CA GLU A 1029 -5.92 -53.29 -47.59
C GLU A 1029 -7.05 -52.53 -46.88
N LEU A 1030 -6.74 -51.39 -46.25
CA LEU A 1030 -7.70 -50.51 -45.59
C LEU A 1030 -8.39 -49.51 -46.54
N GLY A 1031 -8.17 -49.64 -47.86
CA GLY A 1031 -8.84 -48.84 -48.89
C GLY A 1031 -8.18 -47.50 -49.22
N PHE A 1032 -6.98 -47.24 -48.71
CA PHE A 1032 -6.23 -46.02 -49.04
C PHE A 1032 -5.42 -46.21 -50.33
N THR A 1033 -5.32 -45.14 -51.13
CA THR A 1033 -4.40 -45.11 -52.26
C THR A 1033 -2.98 -44.85 -51.74
N VAL A 1034 -2.04 -45.78 -51.97
CA VAL A 1034 -0.65 -45.67 -51.51
C VAL A 1034 0.35 -45.71 -52.69
N PRO A 1035 1.57 -45.18 -52.54
CA PRO A 1035 2.62 -45.31 -53.55
C PRO A 1035 3.13 -46.76 -53.58
N SER A 1036 3.07 -47.42 -54.74
CA SER A 1036 3.48 -48.83 -54.90
C SER A 1036 4.89 -49.02 -55.48
N GLU A 1037 5.53 -47.95 -55.95
CA GLU A 1037 6.85 -47.99 -56.60
C GLU A 1037 7.91 -47.28 -55.76
N ASN A 1038 9.16 -47.78 -55.75
CA ASN A 1038 10.33 -47.20 -55.08
C ASN A 1038 10.21 -46.98 -53.55
N LEU A 1039 9.46 -47.84 -52.84
CA LEU A 1039 9.43 -47.81 -51.37
C LEU A 1039 10.74 -48.37 -50.77
N PRO A 1040 11.40 -47.64 -49.85
CA PRO A 1040 12.60 -48.14 -49.17
C PRO A 1040 12.24 -49.27 -48.19
N TYR A 1041 13.04 -50.34 -48.18
CA TYR A 1041 12.85 -51.46 -47.24
C TYR A 1041 13.13 -51.05 -45.79
N TYR A 1042 14.14 -50.19 -45.58
CA TYR A 1042 14.37 -49.42 -44.36
C TYR A 1042 14.54 -47.94 -44.71
N PRO A 1043 13.89 -47.00 -43.99
CA PRO A 1043 14.14 -45.59 -44.20
C PRO A 1043 15.57 -45.24 -43.78
N GLU A 1044 16.21 -44.34 -44.51
CA GLU A 1044 17.54 -43.84 -44.13
C GLU A 1044 17.44 -43.04 -42.83
N PHE A 1045 18.44 -43.17 -41.93
CA PHE A 1045 18.54 -42.35 -40.71
C PHE A 1045 18.45 -40.84 -41.02
N ARG A 1046 18.97 -40.45 -42.19
CA ARG A 1046 18.88 -39.09 -42.73
C ARG A 1046 17.44 -38.65 -43.01
N ASP A 1047 16.62 -39.48 -43.64
CA ASP A 1047 15.22 -39.15 -43.97
C ASP A 1047 14.37 -38.98 -42.70
N LEU A 1048 14.64 -39.80 -41.68
CA LEU A 1048 14.04 -39.62 -40.35
C LEU A 1048 14.46 -38.30 -39.71
N THR A 1049 15.72 -37.90 -39.88
CA THR A 1049 16.25 -36.64 -39.37
C THR A 1049 15.66 -35.42 -40.11
N LEU A 1050 15.34 -35.57 -41.40
CA LEU A 1050 14.68 -34.54 -42.23
C LEU A 1050 13.19 -34.38 -41.91
N LEU A 1051 12.49 -35.48 -41.60
CA LEU A 1051 11.05 -35.46 -41.35
C LEU A 1051 10.70 -35.19 -39.88
N ARG A 1052 11.63 -35.47 -38.96
CA ARG A 1052 11.45 -35.23 -37.53
C ARG A 1052 11.55 -33.74 -37.26
N ASP A 1053 10.53 -33.23 -36.57
CA ASP A 1053 10.58 -31.89 -36.02
C ASP A 1053 11.77 -31.79 -35.07
N ALA A 1054 12.78 -31.00 -35.42
CA ALA A 1054 14.03 -30.90 -34.68
C ALA A 1054 13.84 -30.29 -33.28
N ARG A 1055 12.68 -29.67 -33.00
CA ARG A 1055 12.41 -28.89 -31.78
C ARG A 1055 11.24 -29.41 -30.94
N HIS A 1056 10.67 -30.55 -31.29
CA HIS A 1056 9.61 -31.19 -30.51
C HIS A 1056 10.03 -32.60 -30.14
N ASP A 1057 9.78 -33.02 -28.89
CA ASP A 1057 10.18 -34.34 -28.39
C ASP A 1057 9.31 -35.45 -29.03
N GLY A 1058 9.63 -35.77 -30.30
CA GLY A 1058 9.03 -36.86 -31.07
C GLY A 1058 8.03 -36.47 -32.17
N GLY A 1059 7.88 -35.19 -32.54
CA GLY A 1059 6.98 -34.72 -33.60
C GLY A 1059 7.53 -34.90 -35.04
N PHE A 1060 6.64 -34.80 -36.05
CA PHE A 1060 6.99 -34.84 -37.49
C PHE A 1060 6.40 -33.62 -38.20
N LEU A 1061 7.05 -33.16 -39.27
CA LEU A 1061 6.55 -32.06 -40.10
C LEU A 1061 5.15 -32.36 -40.67
N ASP A 1062 4.33 -31.31 -40.78
CA ASP A 1062 3.02 -31.36 -41.41
C ASP A 1062 3.17 -31.27 -42.94
N PRO A 1063 2.75 -32.30 -43.70
CA PRO A 1063 2.93 -32.35 -45.16
C PRO A 1063 2.09 -31.32 -45.93
N ASP A 1064 1.06 -30.75 -45.31
CA ASP A 1064 0.16 -29.80 -45.94
C ASP A 1064 0.55 -28.34 -45.65
N LYS A 1065 1.64 -28.13 -44.89
CA LYS A 1065 2.20 -26.82 -44.60
C LYS A 1065 3.57 -26.64 -45.26
N PRO A 1066 3.91 -25.42 -45.70
CA PRO A 1066 5.27 -25.11 -46.13
C PRO A 1066 6.30 -25.41 -45.03
N VAL A 1067 7.42 -26.02 -45.40
CA VAL A 1067 8.53 -26.28 -44.46
C VAL A 1067 9.19 -24.94 -44.08
N PRO A 1068 9.27 -24.59 -42.79
CA PRO A 1068 9.86 -23.32 -42.36
C PRO A 1068 11.36 -23.19 -42.69
N LEU A 1069 11.83 -21.98 -42.98
CA LEU A 1069 13.24 -21.71 -43.28
C LEU A 1069 14.17 -22.15 -42.14
N ALA A 1070 13.74 -21.91 -40.89
CA ALA A 1070 14.46 -22.34 -39.70
C ALA A 1070 14.67 -23.86 -39.60
N HIS A 1071 13.73 -24.67 -40.10
CA HIS A 1071 13.88 -26.12 -40.17
C HIS A 1071 14.96 -26.50 -41.19
N LEU A 1072 14.90 -25.91 -42.38
CA LEU A 1072 15.85 -26.19 -43.47
C LEU A 1072 17.29 -25.89 -43.02
N VAL A 1073 17.52 -24.72 -42.43
CA VAL A 1073 18.84 -24.32 -41.89
C VAL A 1073 19.30 -25.26 -40.77
N SER A 1074 18.44 -25.54 -39.79
CA SER A 1074 18.79 -26.40 -38.65
C SER A 1074 19.19 -27.81 -39.09
N VAL A 1075 18.42 -28.42 -40.00
CA VAL A 1075 18.73 -29.77 -40.48
C VAL A 1075 19.94 -29.77 -41.43
N SER A 1076 20.14 -28.72 -42.22
CA SER A 1076 21.35 -28.51 -43.04
C SER A 1076 22.62 -28.55 -42.18
N ARG A 1077 22.64 -27.76 -41.09
CA ARG A 1077 23.76 -27.70 -40.14
C ARG A 1077 23.97 -29.03 -39.43
N ARG A 1078 22.90 -29.66 -38.93
CA ARG A 1078 22.95 -30.93 -38.20
C ARG A 1078 23.47 -32.09 -39.05
N LEU A 1079 23.12 -32.14 -40.33
CA LEU A 1079 23.56 -33.17 -41.27
C LEU A 1079 24.87 -32.82 -41.97
N GLY A 1080 25.39 -31.59 -41.81
CA GLY A 1080 26.59 -31.11 -42.51
C GLY A 1080 26.40 -31.05 -44.04
N GLN A 1081 25.19 -30.80 -44.52
CA GLN A 1081 24.83 -30.80 -45.93
C GLN A 1081 24.52 -29.39 -46.42
N HIS A 1082 24.58 -29.18 -47.74
CA HIS A 1082 24.16 -27.91 -48.33
C HIS A 1082 22.63 -27.80 -48.34
N ILE A 1083 22.08 -26.63 -48.03
CA ILE A 1083 20.63 -26.44 -47.86
C ILE A 1083 19.81 -26.84 -49.10
N THR A 1084 20.35 -26.69 -50.30
CA THR A 1084 19.70 -27.13 -51.55
C THR A 1084 19.50 -28.65 -51.59
N GLN A 1085 20.47 -29.44 -51.10
CA GLN A 1085 20.37 -30.91 -51.03
C GLN A 1085 19.31 -31.36 -50.02
N VAL A 1086 19.11 -30.58 -48.95
CA VAL A 1086 18.04 -30.80 -47.96
C VAL A 1086 16.67 -30.52 -48.58
N VAL A 1087 16.54 -29.41 -49.32
CA VAL A 1087 15.32 -29.02 -50.01
C VAL A 1087 14.89 -30.06 -51.05
N ASP A 1088 15.82 -30.48 -51.91
CA ASP A 1088 15.53 -31.46 -52.96
C ASP A 1088 15.04 -32.77 -52.35
N ARG A 1089 15.70 -33.24 -51.28
CA ARG A 1089 15.29 -34.47 -50.58
C ARG A 1089 13.93 -34.34 -49.89
N LEU A 1090 13.63 -33.22 -49.25
CA LEU A 1090 12.32 -32.99 -48.62
C LEU A 1090 11.18 -32.95 -49.66
N ARG A 1091 11.42 -32.39 -50.85
CA ARG A 1091 10.45 -32.40 -51.95
C ARG A 1091 10.20 -33.82 -52.47
N GLU A 1092 11.25 -34.63 -52.62
CA GLU A 1092 11.14 -36.06 -52.95
C GLU A 1092 10.30 -36.84 -51.92
N LEU A 1093 10.41 -36.49 -50.64
CA LEU A 1093 9.63 -37.10 -49.55
C LEU A 1093 8.16 -36.62 -49.50
N GLY A 1094 7.76 -35.69 -50.37
CA GLY A 1094 6.39 -35.18 -50.49
C GLY A 1094 6.06 -34.00 -49.59
N MET A 1095 7.07 -33.30 -49.08
CA MET A 1095 6.93 -32.07 -48.29
C MET A 1095 6.84 -30.83 -49.19
N ILE A 1096 6.06 -29.84 -48.76
CA ILE A 1096 5.94 -28.56 -49.46
C ILE A 1096 7.12 -27.67 -49.09
N VAL A 1097 8.10 -27.53 -49.98
CA VAL A 1097 9.26 -26.66 -49.75
C VAL A 1097 9.24 -25.51 -50.77
N PRO A 1098 8.95 -24.26 -50.34
CA PRO A 1098 8.95 -23.07 -51.21
C PRO A 1098 10.29 -22.81 -51.90
N ASP A 1099 10.30 -21.91 -52.89
CA ASP A 1099 11.55 -21.43 -53.48
C ASP A 1099 12.37 -20.63 -52.46
N LEU A 1100 13.60 -21.07 -52.19
CA LEU A 1100 14.45 -20.49 -51.14
C LEU A 1100 14.75 -19.01 -51.38
N ALA A 1101 15.11 -18.63 -52.61
CA ALA A 1101 15.47 -17.26 -52.94
C ALA A 1101 14.27 -16.31 -52.80
N THR A 1102 13.07 -16.77 -53.17
CA THR A 1102 11.83 -16.01 -52.98
C THR A 1102 11.44 -15.93 -51.51
N THR A 1103 11.53 -17.03 -50.77
CA THR A 1103 11.25 -17.07 -49.32
C THR A 1103 12.17 -16.13 -48.54
N ILE A 1104 13.47 -16.13 -48.86
CA ILE A 1104 14.44 -15.23 -48.21
C ILE A 1104 14.13 -13.76 -48.53
N ARG A 1105 13.77 -13.43 -49.79
CA ARG A 1105 13.41 -12.05 -50.16
C ARG A 1105 12.12 -11.58 -49.51
N GLU A 1106 11.10 -12.43 -49.44
CA GLU A 1106 9.85 -12.15 -48.73
C GLU A 1106 10.07 -11.98 -47.22
N ALA A 1107 10.92 -12.82 -46.62
CA ALA A 1107 11.33 -12.69 -45.23
C ALA A 1107 12.12 -11.39 -44.99
N LEU A 1108 13.09 -11.08 -45.85
CA LEU A 1108 13.93 -9.88 -45.78
C LEU A 1108 13.11 -8.60 -45.86
N ALA A 1109 12.06 -8.57 -46.70
CA ALA A 1109 11.15 -7.42 -46.81
C ALA A 1109 10.38 -7.12 -45.51
N LYS A 1110 10.26 -8.12 -44.61
CA LYS A 1110 9.61 -7.99 -43.30
C LYS A 1110 10.60 -8.01 -42.13
N VAL A 1111 11.92 -8.04 -42.40
CA VAL A 1111 12.92 -8.00 -41.33
C VAL A 1111 12.79 -6.68 -40.56
N PRO A 1112 12.72 -6.72 -39.22
CA PRO A 1112 12.67 -5.52 -38.39
C PRO A 1112 13.92 -4.64 -38.56
N LEU A 1113 13.73 -3.41 -39.01
CA LEU A 1113 14.77 -2.39 -39.17
C LEU A 1113 14.56 -1.24 -38.17
N GLN A 1114 15.65 -0.57 -37.78
CA GLN A 1114 15.58 0.70 -37.06
C GLN A 1114 14.94 1.75 -37.97
N ARG A 1115 13.83 2.34 -37.51
CA ARG A 1115 13.12 3.41 -38.22
C ARG A 1115 13.59 4.79 -37.80
#